data_AF-A0A3M7M7Y7-F1
#
_entry.id   AF-A0A3M7M7Y7-F1
#
_cell.length_a   1.000
_cell.length_b   1.000
_cell.length_c   1.000
_cell.angle_alpha   90.00
_cell.angle_beta   90.00
_cell.angle_gamma   90.00
#
_symmetry.space_group_name_H-M   'P 1'
#
loop_
_entity.id
_entity.type
_entity.pdbx_description
1 polymer ?
#
loop_
_entity_poly.entity_id
_entity_poly.type
_entity_poly.pdbx_seq_one_letter_code
_entity_poly.pdbx_strand_id
1 'polypeptide(L)'
;MDASVMNNMAESGVAPVGIGQERSPASLEKGEEVIFNEANGSDRSMDSEFSWTEEEETRVRRKLDRVIVPLTTLLYLMCFLDRVNVGNARIQGMAKDLDLNRGVRFNWVTSIFYIVYMFVEVPSNILLKKLGPKYYLPLLVSGFGIVSLCSAFVQSFGGLLVARAFLGVFEGGVMPGLAFFITCFYKRNELLFRIGIYVSAASLAGAFGGLLATVLARIPPWGASTMIIHTWRNIFFFEGLLTVLIGLGAPFLMPGSPEDCWFLTERERMIATKRLVLQGGADENEKTEMHHIKRAMMNITNYFCAVGFFFINITVQGISLFMPTILRDLGWTATKSQLYSVPPYVCACVVAIAVAFISDKTNRRGIYLALFTLPAIAGFSIMRWATDPNVKYGGIFLITIGAFPGGPGFLAWAANNAAGPAVRSVSTAYVVTLGTAGGIVATWTYTSGDAPKYPTGHTINLCGQICVLILACFGIVYCKWENRQRDLGKRDDRLVGKTAAQIRDLGYRHPEFRVPRRESDATRCLIPQATAILQRFNFTPQRLLCFVLYTAISMSVTVVLGSQWGDEGKGKLVDILAQEAKYCCRAQGGNNAGHTIVTNGVKYDFHILPSGLLNPKCINIIGSGCVVHIPSFFNELEALHKQGLKTDGRILISDRAHIVFDLHQLVDACQEAERGSNSIGTTGKGIGPAYAAKVSRIGLRLCDVFDEEEFEEKLRKMAMGYQNTHSHLKYDVQDEIAKFKGFREKLAPYVVDTIPSIKKAIQNKDPILVEGANALMLDIDCGTYPFVTSSNTGIGGVITGLNVDLWSLKEVIGVVKAYTTRVGSGPFPTEQLNEIGEKLQSVGHEFGVTTGRRRRCGWLDLVVVKHSLDINHYTAMNLTKLDILDDFDEIKVGISYSYNGKELEGFPARATVLEGIEVQYATMPGWKTKTTGIKKYDDLPTQAKAYVEFIEEFVGVGVKWIGVGPGRDDTIYKS
;
A
#
# COMPACT_ATOMS: atom_id res chain seq x y z
N MET A 1 -49.36 65.55 -49.72
CA MET A 1 -48.48 66.18 -48.72
C MET A 1 -47.60 65.11 -48.11
N ASP A 2 -46.30 65.04 -48.31
CA ASP A 2 -45.41 65.65 -49.29
C ASP A 2 -44.12 64.83 -49.28
N ALA A 3 -43.48 64.76 -50.44
CA ALA A 3 -42.10 64.35 -50.57
C ALA A 3 -41.20 65.48 -50.07
N SER A 4 -40.39 65.24 -49.04
CA SER A 4 -39.10 65.94 -48.78
C SER A 4 -38.50 65.64 -47.40
N VAL A 5 -38.15 64.38 -47.10
CA VAL A 5 -37.09 64.09 -46.11
C VAL A 5 -36.29 62.86 -46.57
N MET A 6 -35.74 62.93 -47.79
CA MET A 6 -34.66 62.06 -48.26
C MET A 6 -33.58 62.96 -48.86
N ASN A 7 -32.67 63.42 -48.01
CA ASN A 7 -31.27 63.77 -48.29
C ASN A 7 -30.79 64.72 -47.19
N ASN A 8 -30.06 64.17 -46.23
CA ASN A 8 -28.89 64.81 -45.59
C ASN A 8 -28.41 63.92 -44.46
N MET A 9 -27.53 62.96 -44.79
CA MET A 9 -26.47 62.42 -43.92
C MET A 9 -25.69 61.40 -44.75
N ALA A 10 -24.86 61.91 -45.66
CA ALA A 10 -23.85 61.14 -46.39
C ALA A 10 -22.52 61.88 -46.29
N GLU A 11 -21.96 61.97 -45.07
CA GLU A 11 -20.56 62.34 -44.82
C GLU A 11 -20.19 62.00 -43.37
N SER A 12 -19.97 60.72 -43.10
CA SER A 12 -19.07 60.21 -42.05
C SER A 12 -18.94 58.70 -42.24
N GLY A 13 -17.84 58.29 -42.87
CA GLY A 13 -17.52 56.88 -43.08
C GLY A 13 -17.22 56.17 -41.77
N VAL A 14 -18.26 55.65 -41.12
CA VAL A 14 -18.16 54.61 -40.09
C VAL A 14 -19.08 53.47 -40.53
N ALA A 15 -18.48 52.44 -41.15
CA ALA A 15 -19.16 51.18 -41.37
C ALA A 15 -19.04 50.31 -40.09
N PRO A 16 -20.11 49.62 -39.66
CA PRO A 16 -20.11 48.79 -38.48
C PRO A 16 -19.32 47.50 -38.75
N VAL A 17 -18.34 47.19 -37.90
CA VAL A 17 -17.65 45.90 -37.95
C VAL A 17 -18.63 44.81 -37.52
N GLY A 18 -18.97 43.96 -38.49
CA GLY A 18 -19.88 42.84 -38.33
C GLY A 18 -19.43 41.87 -37.25
N ILE A 19 -20.45 41.35 -36.56
CA ILE A 19 -20.44 40.29 -35.57
C ILE A 19 -19.65 39.09 -36.12
N GLY A 20 -18.45 38.88 -35.58
CA GLY A 20 -17.69 37.65 -35.77
C GLY A 20 -18.43 36.50 -35.11
N GLN A 21 -18.70 35.46 -35.89
CA GLN A 21 -19.43 34.25 -35.54
C GLN A 21 -19.07 33.71 -34.14
N GLU A 22 -20.11 33.48 -33.35
CA GLU A 22 -20.08 32.70 -32.11
C GLU A 22 -19.44 31.33 -32.37
N ARG A 23 -18.33 31.02 -31.69
CA ARG A 23 -17.97 29.63 -31.40
C ARG A 23 -18.38 29.33 -29.96
N SER A 24 -19.57 28.73 -29.80
CA SER A 24 -20.00 28.18 -28.53
C SER A 24 -19.14 26.93 -28.19
N PRO A 25 -18.95 26.57 -26.91
CA PRO A 25 -18.21 25.37 -26.51
C PRO A 25 -18.91 24.04 -26.87
N ALA A 26 -20.02 24.06 -27.62
CA ALA A 26 -20.89 22.92 -27.85
C ALA A 26 -20.63 22.16 -29.16
N SER A 27 -19.63 22.53 -29.97
CA SER A 27 -19.29 21.79 -31.21
C SER A 27 -18.24 20.67 -31.04
N LEU A 28 -17.90 20.28 -29.80
CA LEU A 28 -16.93 19.22 -29.51
C LEU A 28 -17.52 17.79 -29.44
N GLU A 29 -18.76 17.59 -29.89
CA GLU A 29 -19.38 16.25 -29.98
C GLU A 29 -19.75 15.91 -31.43
N LYS A 30 -18.73 15.60 -32.23
CA LYS A 30 -18.73 14.65 -33.36
C LYS A 30 -17.31 14.60 -33.91
N GLY A 31 -16.81 13.41 -34.22
CA GLY A 31 -15.41 13.17 -34.60
C GLY A 31 -15.02 13.78 -35.94
N GLU A 32 -14.81 15.10 -35.96
CA GLU A 32 -14.13 15.81 -37.03
C GLU A 32 -12.67 16.07 -36.62
N GLU A 33 -11.72 15.80 -37.51
CA GLU A 33 -10.31 16.15 -37.35
C GLU A 33 -10.18 17.67 -37.18
N VAL A 34 -9.82 18.12 -35.99
CA VAL A 34 -9.64 19.55 -35.71
C VAL A 34 -8.27 19.99 -36.27
N ILE A 35 -8.30 20.67 -37.41
CA ILE A 35 -7.13 21.29 -38.05
C ILE A 35 -6.98 22.72 -37.52
N PHE A 36 -5.83 23.04 -36.91
CA PHE A 36 -5.50 24.40 -36.47
C PHE A 36 -4.89 25.21 -37.63
N ASN A 37 -5.60 26.24 -38.12
CA ASN A 37 -5.11 27.17 -39.14
C ASN A 37 -4.78 28.55 -38.55
N GLU A 38 -3.83 29.23 -39.17
CA GLU A 38 -3.43 30.61 -38.87
C GLU A 38 -4.39 31.58 -39.60
N ALA A 39 -5.11 32.43 -38.86
CA ALA A 39 -5.88 33.53 -39.46
C ALA A 39 -5.42 34.87 -38.89
N ASN A 40 -4.65 35.57 -39.73
CA ASN A 40 -4.26 36.99 -39.74
C ASN A 40 -3.22 37.50 -38.73
N GLY A 41 -2.02 37.76 -39.28
CA GLY A 41 -1.06 38.77 -38.86
C GLY A 41 -0.05 39.00 -40.00
N SER A 42 0.03 40.23 -40.49
CA SER A 42 0.72 40.66 -41.72
C SER A 42 2.23 40.38 -41.79
N ASP A 43 2.71 40.14 -43.02
CA ASP A 43 4.09 40.08 -43.51
C ASP A 43 4.95 38.88 -43.10
N ARG A 44 4.91 37.82 -43.92
CA ARG A 44 6.08 37.20 -44.58
C ARG A 44 5.65 36.15 -45.61
N SER A 45 6.29 36.20 -46.76
CA SER A 45 6.05 35.40 -47.96
C SER A 45 6.35 33.91 -47.79
N MET A 46 5.51 33.07 -48.42
CA MET A 46 5.74 31.67 -48.80
C MET A 46 6.20 30.72 -47.68
N ASP A 47 5.25 30.17 -46.93
CA ASP A 47 5.32 28.79 -46.42
C ASP A 47 3.89 28.23 -46.42
N SER A 48 3.72 27.00 -46.90
CA SER A 48 2.45 26.27 -46.84
C SER A 48 1.84 26.34 -45.42
N GLU A 49 0.53 26.61 -45.30
CA GLU A 49 -0.22 26.56 -44.02
C GLU A 49 0.19 25.33 -43.21
N PHE A 50 1.02 25.54 -42.19
CA PHE A 50 1.53 24.44 -41.37
C PHE A 50 0.49 24.11 -40.29
N SER A 51 -0.25 23.03 -40.50
CA SER A 51 -1.25 22.51 -39.56
C SER A 51 -0.83 21.16 -38.95
N TRP A 52 -1.37 20.86 -37.76
CA TRP A 52 -1.16 19.60 -37.05
C TRP A 52 -2.42 19.14 -36.33
N THR A 53 -2.47 17.84 -36.03
CA THR A 53 -3.58 17.20 -35.31
C THR A 53 -3.36 17.16 -33.79
N GLU A 54 -4.43 17.02 -32.99
CA GLU A 54 -4.34 16.87 -31.53
C GLU A 54 -3.57 15.59 -31.11
N GLU A 55 -3.63 14.54 -31.94
CA GLU A 55 -2.88 13.30 -31.73
C GLU A 55 -1.37 13.51 -31.90
N GLU A 56 -0.95 14.23 -32.94
CA GLU A 56 0.45 14.61 -33.16
C GLU A 56 0.96 15.46 -31.99
N GLU A 57 0.18 16.44 -31.54
CA GLU A 57 0.55 17.27 -30.39
C GLU A 57 0.71 16.43 -29.10
N THR A 58 -0.21 15.49 -28.86
CA THR A 58 -0.14 14.57 -27.72
C THR A 58 1.09 13.66 -27.79
N ARG A 59 1.47 13.23 -29.00
CA ARG A 59 2.68 12.42 -29.23
C ARG A 59 3.95 13.22 -28.92
N VAL A 60 4.04 14.46 -29.41
CA VAL A 60 5.16 15.38 -29.11
C VAL A 60 5.25 15.62 -27.60
N ARG A 61 4.12 15.91 -26.94
CA ARG A 61 4.07 16.10 -25.49
C ARG A 61 4.59 14.89 -24.72
N ARG A 62 4.20 13.66 -25.09
CA ARG A 62 4.69 12.43 -24.45
C ARG A 62 6.19 12.23 -24.64
N LYS A 63 6.76 12.64 -25.78
CA LYS A 63 8.21 12.60 -26.01
C LYS A 63 8.94 13.60 -25.11
N LEU A 64 8.43 14.84 -25.02
CA LEU A 64 8.93 15.84 -24.08
C LEU A 64 8.88 15.32 -22.64
N ASP A 65 7.76 14.70 -22.24
CA ASP A 65 7.55 14.17 -20.88
C ASP A 65 8.60 13.11 -20.51
N ARG A 66 8.93 12.22 -21.46
CA ARG A 66 9.89 11.12 -21.23
C ARG A 66 11.32 11.58 -21.01
N VAL A 67 11.69 12.77 -21.49
CA VAL A 67 13.07 13.27 -21.40
C VAL A 67 13.18 14.36 -20.33
N ILE A 68 12.33 15.38 -20.41
CA ILE A 68 12.46 16.59 -19.59
C ILE A 68 12.04 16.33 -18.14
N VAL A 69 10.93 15.61 -17.91
CA VAL A 69 10.40 15.42 -16.56
C VAL A 69 11.33 14.54 -15.72
N PRO A 70 11.82 13.36 -16.18
CA PRO A 70 12.80 12.58 -15.42
C PRO A 70 14.10 13.33 -15.16
N LEU A 71 14.62 14.06 -16.15
CA LEU A 71 15.87 14.82 -16.01
C LEU A 71 15.75 15.92 -14.95
N THR A 72 14.70 16.74 -15.02
CA THR A 72 14.45 17.80 -14.03
C THR A 72 14.16 17.24 -12.64
N THR A 73 13.46 16.11 -12.55
CA THR A 73 13.21 15.38 -11.30
C THR A 73 14.52 14.87 -10.70
N LEU A 74 15.42 14.32 -11.52
CA LEU A 74 16.72 13.81 -11.08
C LEU A 74 17.64 14.94 -10.58
N LEU A 75 17.73 16.05 -11.31
CA LEU A 75 18.53 17.21 -10.89
C LEU A 75 18.03 17.79 -9.57
N TYR A 76 16.70 17.91 -9.40
CA TYR A 76 16.13 18.38 -8.15
C TYR A 76 16.31 17.37 -7.00
N LEU A 77 16.17 16.07 -7.28
CA LEU A 77 16.41 14.99 -6.32
C LEU A 77 17.82 15.10 -5.73
N MET A 78 18.84 15.23 -6.57
CA MET A 78 20.24 15.30 -6.15
C MET A 78 20.51 16.49 -5.23
N CYS A 79 19.93 17.66 -5.53
CA CYS A 79 20.09 18.83 -4.66
C CYS A 79 19.29 18.72 -3.34
N PHE A 80 18.15 18.03 -3.34
CA PHE A 80 17.33 17.94 -2.13
C PHE A 80 17.85 16.90 -1.12
N LEU A 81 18.66 15.94 -1.57
CA LEU A 81 19.08 14.76 -0.81
C LEU A 81 19.93 15.14 0.43
N ASP A 82 20.75 16.19 0.33
CA ASP A 82 21.52 16.78 1.44
C ASP A 82 20.64 17.18 2.63
N ARG A 83 19.44 17.72 2.39
CA ARG A 83 18.53 18.19 3.45
C ARG A 83 18.08 17.05 4.35
N VAL A 84 17.98 15.84 3.80
CA VAL A 84 17.63 14.63 4.54
C VAL A 84 18.90 14.02 5.16
N ASN A 85 20.00 14.06 4.41
CA ASN A 85 21.26 13.46 4.81
C ASN A 85 21.92 14.15 6.00
N VAL A 86 21.80 15.47 6.16
CA VAL A 86 22.27 16.15 7.38
C VAL A 86 21.54 15.63 8.64
N GLY A 87 20.25 15.28 8.52
CA GLY A 87 19.47 14.66 9.59
C GLY A 87 19.92 13.23 9.90
N ASN A 88 20.19 12.44 8.86
CA ASN A 88 20.73 11.07 8.99
C ASN A 88 22.15 11.05 9.56
N ALA A 89 23.01 11.97 9.09
CA ALA A 89 24.39 12.12 9.53
C ALA A 89 24.47 12.50 11.01
N ARG A 90 23.55 13.35 11.49
CA ARG A 90 23.45 13.74 12.91
C ARG A 90 23.40 12.51 13.83
N ILE A 91 22.57 11.52 13.50
CA ILE A 91 22.41 10.30 14.31
C ILE A 91 23.50 9.25 14.06
N GLN A 92 24.34 9.41 13.04
CA GLN A 92 25.47 8.54 12.69
C GLN A 92 26.85 9.08 13.12
N GLY A 93 26.90 9.94 14.15
CA GLY A 93 28.16 10.37 14.75
C GLY A 93 28.59 11.80 14.41
N MET A 94 28.00 12.44 13.38
CA MET A 94 28.33 13.84 13.03
C MET A 94 28.15 14.79 14.22
N ALA A 95 27.10 14.58 15.02
CA ALA A 95 26.83 15.43 16.18
C ALA A 95 27.92 15.35 17.26
N LYS A 96 28.59 14.19 17.36
CA LYS A 96 29.70 13.95 18.29
C LYS A 96 31.02 14.48 17.71
N ASP A 97 31.31 14.16 16.45
CA ASP A 97 32.57 14.52 15.79
C ASP A 97 32.78 16.03 15.64
N LEU A 98 31.69 16.78 15.44
CA LEU A 98 31.73 18.23 15.19
C LEU A 98 31.22 19.07 16.37
N ASP A 99 31.02 18.45 17.54
CA ASP A 99 30.52 19.09 18.77
C ASP A 99 29.23 19.91 18.54
N LEU A 100 28.24 19.30 17.85
CA LEU A 100 26.97 19.94 17.49
C LEU A 100 25.90 19.83 18.59
N ASN A 101 26.09 18.92 19.56
CA ASN A 101 25.19 18.76 20.71
C ASN A 101 25.31 19.91 21.73
N ARG A 102 26.36 20.74 21.63
CA ARG A 102 26.56 21.89 22.50
C ARG A 102 25.60 23.02 22.14
N GLY A 103 24.59 23.24 22.99
CA GLY A 103 23.61 24.31 22.82
C GLY A 103 22.74 24.12 21.57
N VAL A 104 22.65 25.16 20.74
CA VAL A 104 21.82 25.22 19.51
C VAL A 104 22.65 25.21 18.23
N ARG A 105 23.86 24.64 18.27
CA ARG A 105 24.81 24.62 17.13
C ARG A 105 24.24 23.92 15.90
N PHE A 106 23.58 22.76 16.06
CA PHE A 106 22.96 22.06 14.93
C PHE A 106 21.89 22.92 14.24
N ASN A 107 21.07 23.64 15.02
CA ASN A 107 20.04 24.53 14.49
C ASN A 107 20.68 25.62 13.63
N TRP A 108 21.75 26.30 14.10
CA TRP A 108 22.50 27.28 13.31
C TRP A 108 23.10 26.73 12.02
N VAL A 109 23.70 25.53 12.07
CA VAL A 109 24.22 24.82 10.88
C VAL A 109 23.12 24.60 9.84
N THR A 110 21.91 24.27 10.28
CA THR A 110 20.78 24.09 9.37
C THR A 110 20.15 25.42 8.94
N SER A 111 20.13 26.46 9.78
CA SER A 111 19.52 27.75 9.48
C SER A 111 20.32 28.55 8.44
N ILE A 112 21.67 28.55 8.52
CA ILE A 112 22.51 29.37 7.63
C ILE A 112 22.29 29.03 6.15
N PHE A 113 22.05 27.75 5.86
CA PHE A 113 21.68 27.28 4.53
C PHE A 113 20.44 28.00 3.99
N TYR A 114 19.34 28.05 4.76
CA TYR A 114 18.10 28.70 4.32
C TYR A 114 18.22 30.23 4.28
N ILE A 115 19.00 30.83 5.18
CA ILE A 115 19.27 32.28 5.18
C ILE A 115 19.96 32.66 3.86
N VAL A 116 21.04 31.97 3.50
CA VAL A 116 21.77 32.27 2.26
C VAL A 116 20.92 31.94 1.03
N TYR A 117 20.23 30.79 1.03
CA TYR A 117 19.31 30.40 -0.03
C TYR A 117 18.32 31.51 -0.36
N MET A 118 17.67 32.09 0.67
CA MET A 118 16.65 33.14 0.49
C MET A 118 17.19 34.40 -0.19
N PHE A 119 18.43 34.81 0.11
CA PHE A 119 19.05 35.99 -0.52
C PHE A 119 19.60 35.71 -1.92
N VAL A 120 20.00 34.48 -2.21
CA VAL A 120 20.60 34.10 -3.50
C VAL A 120 19.55 33.71 -4.55
N GLU A 121 18.37 33.26 -4.12
CA GLU A 121 17.28 32.82 -5.00
C GLU A 121 16.98 33.83 -6.13
N VAL A 122 16.73 35.10 -5.79
CA VAL A 122 16.38 36.13 -6.78
C VAL A 122 17.56 36.47 -7.72
N PRO A 123 18.77 36.81 -7.23
CA PRO A 123 19.94 37.05 -8.09
C PRO A 123 20.28 35.88 -9.01
N SER A 124 20.19 34.64 -8.51
CA SER A 124 20.52 33.45 -9.29
C SER A 124 19.57 33.25 -10.47
N ASN A 125 18.26 33.48 -10.30
CA ASN A 125 17.30 33.38 -11.41
C ASN A 125 17.46 34.51 -12.45
N ILE A 126 17.95 35.68 -12.06
CA ILE A 126 18.32 36.73 -13.01
C ILE A 126 19.50 36.26 -13.87
N LEU A 127 20.48 35.59 -13.26
CA LEU A 127 21.64 35.05 -13.97
C LEU A 127 21.28 33.87 -14.87
N LEU A 128 20.35 33.00 -14.44
CA LEU A 128 19.78 31.91 -15.24
C LEU A 128 19.22 32.42 -16.58
N LYS A 129 18.48 33.54 -16.57
CA LYS A 129 17.94 34.14 -17.80
C LYS A 129 19.02 34.64 -18.75
N LYS A 130 20.19 35.05 -18.23
CA LYS A 130 21.31 35.54 -19.05
C LYS A 130 22.17 34.40 -19.62
N LEU A 131 22.46 33.38 -18.81
CA LEU A 131 23.36 32.30 -19.17
C LEU A 131 22.66 31.10 -19.82
N GLY A 132 21.33 31.03 -19.73
CA GLY A 132 20.52 29.94 -20.27
C GLY A 132 20.43 28.74 -19.31
N PRO A 133 19.25 28.07 -19.23
CA PRO A 133 19.07 26.93 -18.33
C PRO A 133 19.98 25.73 -18.60
N LYS A 134 20.33 25.49 -19.86
CA LYS A 134 21.14 24.33 -20.31
C LYS A 134 22.51 24.25 -19.64
N TYR A 135 23.13 25.39 -19.34
CA TYR A 135 24.47 25.43 -18.73
C TYR A 135 24.43 25.87 -17.27
N TYR A 136 23.57 26.83 -16.93
CA TYR A 136 23.54 27.38 -15.58
C TYR A 136 22.96 26.42 -14.54
N LEU A 137 21.89 25.67 -14.86
CA LEU A 137 21.34 24.68 -13.91
C LEU A 137 22.33 23.54 -13.62
N PRO A 138 22.97 22.92 -14.62
CA PRO A 138 24.05 21.96 -14.39
C PRO A 138 25.23 22.51 -13.59
N LEU A 139 25.62 23.78 -13.81
CA LEU A 139 26.67 24.43 -13.04
C LEU A 139 26.30 24.55 -11.56
N LEU A 140 25.05 24.94 -11.26
CA LEU A 140 24.55 25.01 -9.89
C LEU A 140 24.55 23.62 -9.22
N VAL A 141 24.05 22.60 -9.91
CA VAL A 141 24.01 21.21 -9.40
C VAL A 141 25.43 20.66 -9.20
N SER A 142 26.36 20.92 -10.11
CA SER A 142 27.76 20.49 -9.98
C SER A 142 28.46 21.21 -8.82
N GLY A 143 28.27 22.53 -8.70
CA GLY A 143 28.79 23.30 -7.58
C GLY A 143 28.24 22.82 -6.23
N PHE A 144 26.95 22.52 -6.19
CA PHE A 144 26.31 21.89 -5.03
C PHE A 144 26.96 20.55 -4.68
N GLY A 145 27.14 19.67 -5.66
CA GLY A 145 27.80 18.37 -5.48
C GLY A 145 29.24 18.49 -4.96
N ILE A 146 30.01 19.44 -5.47
CA ILE A 146 31.38 19.72 -5.00
C ILE A 146 31.38 20.14 -3.53
N VAL A 147 30.49 21.06 -3.13
CA VAL A 147 30.42 21.52 -1.74
C VAL A 147 29.92 20.39 -0.81
N SER A 148 28.97 19.57 -1.27
CA SER A 148 28.53 18.38 -0.54
C SER A 148 29.69 17.40 -0.34
N LEU A 149 30.47 17.10 -1.38
CA LEU A 149 31.67 16.28 -1.29
C LEU A 149 32.70 16.85 -0.31
N CYS A 150 32.93 18.16 -0.33
CA CYS A 150 33.80 18.85 0.63
C CYS A 150 33.31 18.71 2.08
N SER A 151 31.99 18.59 2.30
CA SER A 151 31.40 18.44 3.64
C SER A 151 31.84 17.13 4.32
N ALA A 152 32.19 16.10 3.54
CA ALA A 152 32.74 14.85 4.05
C ALA A 152 34.10 15.03 4.76
N PHE A 153 34.81 16.13 4.49
CA PHE A 153 36.16 16.42 5.02
C PHE A 153 36.17 17.47 6.13
N VAL A 154 35.00 18.01 6.50
CA VAL A 154 34.90 19.02 7.55
C VAL A 154 35.21 18.43 8.93
N GLN A 155 36.00 19.14 9.74
CA GLN A 155 36.41 18.69 11.08
C GLN A 155 35.93 19.62 12.22
N SER A 156 35.26 20.74 11.90
CA SER A 156 34.81 21.70 12.90
C SER A 156 33.40 22.23 12.61
N PHE A 157 32.72 22.70 13.66
CA PHE A 157 31.44 23.41 13.55
C PHE A 157 31.51 24.59 12.56
N GLY A 158 32.59 25.39 12.62
CA GLY A 158 32.78 26.53 11.71
C GLY A 158 32.92 26.11 10.25
N GLY A 159 33.68 25.03 9.99
CA GLY A 159 33.80 24.47 8.64
C GLY A 159 32.45 23.99 8.09
N LEU A 160 31.62 23.37 8.93
CA LEU A 160 30.30 22.89 8.51
C LEU A 160 29.36 24.07 8.23
N LEU A 161 29.40 25.12 9.06
CA LEU A 161 28.62 26.35 8.85
C LEU A 161 28.92 26.99 7.49
N VAL A 162 30.20 27.08 7.13
CA VAL A 162 30.65 27.62 5.83
C VAL A 162 30.19 26.72 4.69
N ALA A 163 30.37 25.40 4.79
CA ALA A 163 29.90 24.46 3.76
C ALA A 163 28.39 24.59 3.52
N ARG A 164 27.59 24.67 4.60
CA ARG A 164 26.13 24.86 4.52
C ARG A 164 25.74 26.20 3.89
N ALA A 165 26.47 27.28 4.17
CA ALA A 165 26.26 28.57 3.52
C ALA A 165 26.47 28.46 1.99
N PHE A 166 27.57 27.83 1.55
CA PHE A 166 27.84 27.62 0.12
C PHE A 166 26.84 26.68 -0.56
N LEU A 167 26.33 25.65 0.12
CA LEU A 167 25.22 24.83 -0.39
C LEU A 167 23.97 25.71 -0.66
N GLY A 168 23.68 26.65 0.23
CA GLY A 168 22.60 27.63 0.03
C GLY A 168 22.78 28.51 -1.20
N VAL A 169 24.03 28.88 -1.54
CA VAL A 169 24.35 29.65 -2.76
C VAL A 169 24.01 28.84 -4.02
N PHE A 170 24.45 27.58 -4.07
CA PHE A 170 24.26 26.76 -5.26
C PHE A 170 22.82 26.25 -5.41
N GLU A 171 22.16 25.88 -4.31
CA GLU A 171 20.79 25.32 -4.37
C GLU A 171 19.71 26.41 -4.61
N GLY A 172 19.95 27.64 -4.14
CA GLY A 172 18.99 28.76 -4.20
C GLY A 172 18.39 29.02 -5.59
N GLY A 173 19.15 28.79 -6.65
CA GLY A 173 18.71 28.97 -8.04
C GLY A 173 18.00 27.78 -8.68
N VAL A 174 18.13 26.57 -8.10
CA VAL A 174 17.80 25.32 -8.80
C VAL A 174 16.29 25.11 -8.93
N MET A 175 15.53 25.22 -7.83
CA MET A 175 14.08 24.99 -7.84
C MET A 175 13.31 25.95 -8.78
N PRO A 176 13.42 27.28 -8.62
CA PRO A 176 12.78 28.22 -9.52
C PRO A 176 13.35 28.15 -10.95
N GLY A 177 14.63 27.81 -11.11
CA GLY A 177 15.23 27.69 -12.43
C GLY A 177 14.77 26.46 -13.21
N LEU A 178 14.55 25.32 -12.54
CA LEU A 178 13.92 24.14 -13.14
C LEU A 178 12.45 24.42 -13.49
N ALA A 179 11.73 25.16 -12.64
CA ALA A 179 10.37 25.59 -12.95
C ALA A 179 10.34 26.43 -14.25
N PHE A 180 11.26 27.39 -14.37
CA PHE A 180 11.44 28.20 -15.58
C PHE A 180 11.81 27.34 -16.79
N PHE A 181 12.75 26.42 -16.64
CA PHE A 181 13.16 25.52 -17.74
C PHE A 181 11.98 24.73 -18.31
N ILE A 182 11.11 24.17 -17.47
CA ILE A 182 9.92 23.45 -17.91
C ILE A 182 8.94 24.40 -18.61
N THR A 183 8.85 25.67 -18.20
CA THR A 183 8.02 26.67 -18.91
C THR A 183 8.41 26.89 -20.36
N CYS A 184 9.66 26.61 -20.74
CA CYS A 184 10.13 26.74 -22.13
C CYS A 184 9.61 25.64 -23.07
N PHE A 185 9.02 24.54 -22.57
CA PHE A 185 8.62 23.38 -23.40
C PHE A 185 7.14 23.01 -23.29
N TYR A 186 6.44 23.48 -22.26
CA TYR A 186 5.08 23.04 -21.94
C TYR A 186 4.09 24.19 -21.85
N LYS A 187 2.85 23.90 -22.30
CA LYS A 187 1.74 24.87 -22.24
C LYS A 187 1.32 25.13 -20.80
N ARG A 188 0.67 26.27 -20.56
CA ARG A 188 0.20 26.70 -19.22
C ARG A 188 -0.60 25.62 -18.49
N ASN A 189 -1.50 24.91 -19.18
CA ASN A 189 -2.35 23.86 -18.62
C ASN A 189 -1.61 22.52 -18.42
N GLU A 190 -0.41 22.37 -18.97
CA GLU A 190 0.43 21.17 -18.88
C GLU A 190 1.47 21.28 -17.74
N LEU A 191 1.92 22.49 -17.41
CA LEU A 191 3.05 22.71 -16.50
C LEU A 191 2.87 22.13 -15.11
N LEU A 192 1.66 22.18 -14.58
CA LEU A 192 1.42 22.03 -13.15
C LEU A 192 1.59 20.60 -12.67
N PHE A 193 1.10 19.63 -13.43
CA PHE A 193 1.27 18.21 -13.15
C PHE A 193 2.76 17.84 -13.17
N ARG A 194 3.51 18.40 -14.13
CA ARG A 194 4.96 18.16 -14.30
C ARG A 194 5.76 18.81 -13.19
N ILE A 195 5.36 20.02 -12.77
CA ILE A 195 5.89 20.67 -11.57
C ILE A 195 5.62 19.80 -10.34
N GLY A 196 4.42 19.25 -10.21
CA GLY A 196 4.07 18.30 -9.14
C GLY A 196 4.96 17.06 -9.13
N ILE A 197 5.26 16.48 -10.29
CA ILE A 197 6.16 15.32 -10.41
C ILE A 197 7.57 15.68 -9.93
N TYR A 198 8.21 16.73 -10.47
CA TYR A 198 9.59 17.00 -10.04
C TYR A 198 9.66 17.47 -8.58
N VAL A 199 8.70 18.26 -8.09
CA VAL A 199 8.71 18.69 -6.67
C VAL A 199 8.50 17.49 -5.73
N SER A 200 7.81 16.43 -6.17
CA SER A 200 7.72 15.17 -5.41
C SER A 200 9.08 14.47 -5.21
N ALA A 201 10.12 14.88 -5.95
CA ALA A 201 11.49 14.42 -5.67
C ALA A 201 11.95 14.81 -4.26
N ALA A 202 11.37 15.84 -3.64
CA ALA A 202 11.64 16.18 -2.23
C ALA A 202 11.24 15.03 -1.28
N SER A 203 10.07 14.42 -1.46
CA SER A 203 9.67 13.22 -0.72
C SER A 203 10.50 12.00 -1.12
N LEU A 204 10.85 11.87 -2.41
CA LEU A 204 11.67 10.76 -2.88
C LEU A 204 13.09 10.80 -2.29
N ALA A 205 13.68 11.98 -2.15
CA ALA A 205 14.96 12.23 -1.48
C ALA A 205 14.92 11.76 -0.02
N GLY A 206 13.79 11.94 0.67
CA GLY A 206 13.56 11.39 2.01
C GLY A 206 13.73 9.88 2.07
N ALA A 207 13.08 9.17 1.14
CA ALA A 207 13.14 7.72 1.04
C ALA A 207 14.56 7.23 0.66
N PHE A 208 15.17 7.83 -0.36
CA PHE A 208 16.52 7.48 -0.81
C PHE A 208 17.58 7.79 0.25
N GLY A 209 17.49 8.93 0.93
CA GLY A 209 18.46 9.35 1.95
C GLY A 209 18.52 8.38 3.13
N GLY A 210 17.37 7.90 3.62
CA GLY A 210 17.32 6.90 4.70
C GLY A 210 17.94 5.55 4.31
N LEU A 211 17.65 5.06 3.10
CA LEU A 211 18.23 3.82 2.56
C LEU A 211 19.75 3.96 2.35
N LEU A 212 20.16 5.04 1.68
CA LEU A 212 21.56 5.32 1.34
C LEU A 212 22.39 5.45 2.62
N ALA A 213 21.91 6.21 3.61
CA ALA A 213 22.59 6.35 4.90
C ALA A 213 22.78 5.01 5.62
N THR A 214 21.78 4.12 5.54
CA THR A 214 21.85 2.78 6.15
C THR A 214 22.93 1.91 5.49
N VAL A 215 23.01 1.93 4.16
CA VAL A 215 24.00 1.15 3.39
C VAL A 215 25.41 1.71 3.59
N LEU A 216 25.59 3.02 3.43
CA LEU A 216 26.89 3.67 3.50
C LEU A 216 27.52 3.66 4.91
N ALA A 217 26.69 3.52 5.96
CA ALA A 217 27.18 3.34 7.32
C ALA A 217 27.87 2.00 7.56
N ARG A 218 27.65 0.99 6.71
CA ARG A 218 28.27 -0.33 6.82
C ARG A 218 29.65 -0.41 6.16
N ILE A 219 30.03 0.60 5.37
CA ILE A 219 31.33 0.63 4.70
C ILE A 219 32.43 0.83 5.77
N PRO A 220 33.45 -0.05 5.81
CA PRO A 220 34.54 0.05 6.78
C PRO A 220 35.33 1.36 6.58
N PRO A 221 36.01 1.88 7.63
CA PRO A 221 36.81 3.10 7.51
C PRO A 221 37.87 3.01 6.41
N TRP A 222 37.99 4.05 5.60
CA TRP A 222 38.91 4.11 4.46
C TRP A 222 39.45 5.53 4.24
N GLY A 223 40.57 5.68 3.54
CA GLY A 223 41.21 6.98 3.29
C GLY A 223 42.65 7.06 3.76
N ALA A 224 43.25 8.24 3.64
CA ALA A 224 44.63 8.50 4.07
C ALA A 224 44.75 8.51 5.60
N SER A 225 45.93 8.16 6.13
CA SER A 225 46.20 8.10 7.58
C SER A 225 45.94 9.43 8.32
N THR A 226 46.02 10.56 7.60
CA THR A 226 45.73 11.90 8.11
C THR A 226 44.24 12.26 8.11
N MET A 227 43.39 11.56 7.34
CA MET A 227 41.95 11.79 7.26
C MET A 227 41.18 10.53 6.88
N ILE A 228 40.66 9.85 7.91
CA ILE A 228 39.88 8.62 7.78
C ILE A 228 38.40 8.96 7.54
N ILE A 229 37.89 8.55 6.37
CA ILE A 229 36.47 8.66 6.01
C ILE A 229 35.72 7.45 6.56
N HIS A 230 34.70 7.69 7.38
CA HIS A 230 33.87 6.64 7.95
C HIS A 230 32.47 7.19 8.30
N THR A 231 31.49 6.29 8.46
CA THR A 231 30.14 6.58 8.94
C THR A 231 29.44 7.69 8.14
N TRP A 232 29.10 8.81 8.78
CA TRP A 232 28.36 9.92 8.16
C TRP A 232 29.13 10.61 7.03
N ARG A 233 30.47 10.57 7.04
CA ARG A 233 31.31 11.18 6.00
C ARG A 233 31.14 10.47 4.65
N ASN A 234 30.85 9.16 4.67
CA ASN A 234 30.58 8.39 3.45
C ASN A 234 29.34 8.92 2.72
N ILE A 235 28.32 9.37 3.46
CA ILE A 235 27.07 9.89 2.89
C ILE A 235 27.38 11.05 1.95
N PHE A 236 28.02 12.09 2.47
CA PHE A 236 28.34 13.29 1.70
C PHE A 236 29.38 13.05 0.59
N PHE A 237 30.33 12.13 0.81
CA PHE A 237 31.34 11.82 -0.19
C PHE A 237 30.71 11.19 -1.44
N PHE A 238 29.97 10.09 -1.28
CA PHE A 238 29.40 9.36 -2.42
C PHE A 238 28.25 10.12 -3.08
N GLU A 239 27.39 10.76 -2.27
CA GLU A 239 26.30 11.59 -2.79
C GLU A 239 26.83 12.80 -3.55
N GLY A 240 27.81 13.51 -2.98
CA GLY A 240 28.44 14.66 -3.62
C GLY A 240 29.11 14.27 -4.93
N LEU A 241 29.87 13.17 -4.95
CA LEU A 241 30.49 12.65 -6.16
C LEU A 241 29.46 12.30 -7.24
N LEU A 242 28.40 11.59 -6.88
CA LEU A 242 27.33 11.23 -7.81
C LEU A 242 26.63 12.48 -8.37
N THR A 243 26.41 13.48 -7.53
CA THR A 243 25.77 14.73 -7.92
C THR A 243 26.65 15.55 -8.86
N VAL A 244 27.98 15.55 -8.66
CA VAL A 244 28.93 16.16 -9.60
C VAL A 244 28.89 15.45 -10.95
N LEU A 245 28.90 14.11 -10.97
CA LEU A 245 28.86 13.35 -12.23
C LEU A 245 27.55 13.61 -13.01
N ILE A 246 26.41 13.60 -12.32
CA ILE A 246 25.11 13.91 -12.93
C ILE A 246 25.06 15.37 -13.39
N GLY A 247 25.55 16.30 -12.57
CA GLY A 247 25.64 17.73 -12.89
C GLY A 247 26.48 17.99 -14.14
N LEU A 248 27.67 17.40 -14.25
CA LEU A 248 28.54 17.54 -15.42
C LEU A 248 27.98 16.85 -16.67
N GLY A 249 27.20 15.78 -16.51
CA GLY A 249 26.53 15.07 -17.61
C GLY A 249 25.25 15.75 -18.12
N ALA A 250 24.58 16.55 -17.28
CA ALA A 250 23.31 17.17 -17.60
C ALA A 250 23.29 18.09 -18.84
N PRO A 251 24.33 18.89 -19.16
CA PRO A 251 24.34 19.75 -20.36
C PRO A 251 24.21 18.98 -21.67
N PHE A 252 24.66 17.72 -21.70
CA PHE A 252 24.55 16.85 -22.88
C PHE A 252 23.12 16.32 -23.08
N LEU A 253 22.35 16.22 -22.01
CA LEU A 253 20.97 15.72 -22.03
C LEU A 253 19.94 16.85 -22.14
N MET A 254 20.22 18.02 -21.55
CA MET A 254 19.30 19.16 -21.52
C MET A 254 19.18 19.86 -22.89
N PRO A 255 17.98 19.89 -23.50
CA PRO A 255 17.73 20.71 -24.69
C PRO A 255 17.77 22.21 -24.35
N GLY A 256 18.18 23.06 -25.30
CA GLY A 256 18.26 24.51 -25.11
C GLY A 256 16.91 25.22 -25.29
N SER A 257 16.16 24.82 -26.31
CA SER A 257 14.85 25.36 -26.68
C SER A 257 14.02 24.28 -27.40
N PRO A 258 12.70 24.49 -27.60
CA PRO A 258 11.87 23.60 -28.42
C PRO A 258 12.40 23.39 -29.85
N GLU A 259 13.07 24.41 -30.40
CA GLU A 259 13.68 24.38 -31.74
C GLU A 259 14.96 23.52 -31.78
N ASP A 260 15.69 23.46 -30.68
CA ASP A 260 16.96 22.73 -30.53
C ASP A 260 16.80 21.42 -29.72
N CYS A 261 15.68 20.73 -29.89
CA CYS A 261 15.43 19.44 -29.25
C CYS A 261 16.04 18.28 -30.04
N TRP A 262 17.19 17.78 -29.58
CA TRP A 262 17.94 16.70 -30.24
C TRP A 262 17.14 15.39 -30.45
N PHE A 263 16.14 15.09 -29.61
CA PHE A 263 15.32 13.87 -29.69
C PHE A 263 14.00 14.04 -30.47
N LEU A 264 13.67 15.24 -30.95
CA LEU A 264 12.49 15.51 -31.77
C LEU A 264 12.86 15.61 -33.26
N THR A 265 11.98 15.12 -34.13
CA THR A 265 12.13 15.31 -35.58
C THR A 265 11.85 16.77 -35.97
N GLU A 266 12.23 17.18 -37.18
CA GLU A 266 12.01 18.55 -37.67
C GLU A 266 10.52 18.97 -37.63
N ARG A 267 9.61 18.09 -38.08
CA ARG A 267 8.16 18.32 -37.95
C ARG A 267 7.73 18.45 -36.49
N GLU A 268 8.22 17.59 -35.61
CA GLU A 268 7.88 17.61 -34.18
C GLU A 268 8.40 18.86 -33.47
N ARG A 269 9.58 19.38 -33.85
CA ARG A 269 10.14 20.66 -33.36
C ARG A 269 9.25 21.83 -33.79
N MET A 270 8.82 21.86 -35.06
CA MET A 270 7.88 22.89 -35.51
C MET A 270 6.57 22.86 -34.75
N ILE A 271 6.01 21.68 -34.47
CA ILE A 271 4.81 21.54 -33.60
C ILE A 271 5.11 22.04 -32.19
N ALA A 272 6.25 21.65 -31.60
CA ALA A 272 6.65 22.04 -30.24
C ALA A 272 6.83 23.57 -30.08
N THR A 273 7.37 24.25 -31.08
CA THR A 273 7.54 25.71 -31.07
C THR A 273 6.21 26.42 -31.35
N LYS A 274 5.52 26.08 -32.45
CA LYS A 274 4.29 26.77 -32.86
C LYS A 274 3.15 26.60 -31.86
N ARG A 275 3.06 25.47 -31.16
CA ARG A 275 2.03 25.24 -30.13
C ARG A 275 2.16 26.16 -28.92
N LEU A 276 3.35 26.68 -28.63
CA LEU A 276 3.58 27.62 -27.54
C LEU A 276 3.16 29.05 -27.95
N VAL A 277 3.43 29.42 -29.21
CA VAL A 277 3.08 30.73 -29.79
C VAL A 277 1.56 30.93 -29.91
N LEU A 278 0.81 29.93 -30.40
CA LEU A 278 -0.64 30.06 -30.67
C LEU A 278 -1.52 30.34 -29.43
N GLN A 279 -1.11 29.91 -28.23
CA GLN A 279 -1.83 30.18 -26.97
C GLN A 279 -1.21 31.32 -26.16
N GLY A 280 -0.06 31.83 -26.59
CA GLY A 280 0.76 32.78 -25.84
C GLY A 280 0.18 34.18 -25.76
N GLY A 281 -0.45 34.71 -26.82
CA GLY A 281 -1.12 36.03 -26.89
C GLY A 281 -0.29 37.27 -26.48
N ALA A 282 0.90 37.07 -25.94
CA ALA A 282 1.91 38.00 -25.51
C ALA A 282 3.26 37.33 -25.76
N ASP A 283 4.23 38.12 -26.21
CA ASP A 283 5.59 37.67 -26.54
C ASP A 283 6.19 36.91 -25.34
N GLU A 284 6.67 35.66 -25.53
CA GLU A 284 7.37 34.92 -24.46
C GLU A 284 8.62 35.67 -23.97
N ASN A 285 9.13 36.62 -24.78
CA ASN A 285 10.19 37.55 -24.43
C ASN A 285 9.71 38.86 -23.79
N GLU A 286 8.45 38.94 -23.33
CA GLU A 286 7.94 40.10 -22.59
C GLU A 286 8.86 40.39 -21.39
N LYS A 287 9.63 41.47 -21.50
CA LYS A 287 10.58 41.87 -20.46
C LYS A 287 9.79 42.13 -19.17
N THR A 288 10.30 41.61 -18.05
CA THR A 288 9.68 41.84 -16.75
C THR A 288 9.86 43.30 -16.34
N GLU A 289 8.88 44.13 -16.64
CA GLU A 289 8.84 45.54 -16.24
C GLU A 289 8.35 45.76 -14.80
N MET A 290 8.66 46.93 -14.24
CA MET A 290 8.30 47.30 -12.86
C MET A 290 6.78 47.22 -12.60
N HIS A 291 5.95 47.51 -13.60
CA HIS A 291 4.51 47.46 -13.46
C HIS A 291 4.00 46.01 -13.29
N HIS A 292 4.65 45.02 -13.91
CA HIS A 292 4.38 43.59 -13.71
C HIS A 292 4.69 43.14 -12.29
N ILE A 293 5.80 43.63 -11.72
CA ILE A 293 6.21 43.35 -10.33
C ILE A 293 5.17 43.93 -9.37
N LYS A 294 4.82 45.21 -9.53
CA LYS A 294 3.79 45.87 -8.72
C LYS A 294 2.45 45.14 -8.80
N ARG A 295 2.07 44.65 -9.98
CA ARG A 295 0.82 43.89 -10.19
C ARG A 295 0.84 42.54 -9.47
N ALA A 296 1.94 41.80 -9.56
CA ALA A 296 2.12 40.53 -8.84
C ALA A 296 2.10 40.74 -7.31
N MET A 297 2.79 41.77 -6.81
CA MET A 297 2.82 42.12 -5.38
C MET A 297 1.49 42.65 -4.85
N MET A 298 0.59 43.17 -5.69
CA MET A 298 -0.75 43.61 -5.26
C MET A 298 -1.82 42.53 -5.43
N ASN A 299 -1.47 41.32 -5.89
CA ASN A 299 -2.41 40.22 -6.00
C ASN A 299 -2.59 39.55 -4.63
N ILE A 300 -3.74 39.75 -3.99
CA ILE A 300 -4.06 39.13 -2.69
C ILE A 300 -3.92 37.60 -2.70
N THR A 301 -4.14 36.96 -3.85
CA THR A 301 -3.95 35.52 -4.02
C THR A 301 -2.51 35.07 -3.77
N ASN A 302 -1.55 35.91 -4.15
CA ASN A 302 -0.14 35.60 -3.93
C ASN A 302 0.23 35.68 -2.44
N TYR A 303 -0.41 36.56 -1.67
CA TYR A 303 -0.14 36.65 -0.23
C TYR A 303 -0.59 35.40 0.52
N PHE A 304 -1.86 34.99 0.38
CA PHE A 304 -2.33 33.81 1.11
C PHE A 304 -1.67 32.51 0.61
N CYS A 305 -1.31 32.43 -0.68
CA CYS A 305 -0.51 31.30 -1.18
C CYS A 305 0.93 31.33 -0.66
N ALA A 306 1.58 32.48 -0.55
CA ALA A 306 2.92 32.61 0.03
C ALA A 306 2.93 32.23 1.51
N VAL A 307 1.96 32.72 2.29
CA VAL A 307 1.83 32.39 3.71
C VAL A 307 1.42 30.92 3.90
N GLY A 308 0.55 30.39 3.04
CA GLY A 308 0.20 28.96 3.05
C GLY A 308 1.40 28.07 2.74
N PHE A 309 2.21 28.44 1.74
CA PHE A 309 3.46 27.76 1.42
C PHE A 309 4.45 27.85 2.59
N PHE A 310 4.60 29.02 3.22
CA PHE A 310 5.45 29.20 4.40
C PHE A 310 5.11 28.20 5.51
N PHE A 311 3.83 28.07 5.88
CA PHE A 311 3.41 27.12 6.93
C PHE A 311 3.60 25.66 6.54
N ILE A 312 3.31 25.29 5.28
CA ILE A 312 3.60 23.94 4.78
C ILE A 312 5.11 23.65 4.84
N ASN A 313 5.93 24.64 4.47
CA ASN A 313 7.37 24.48 4.39
C ASN A 313 8.01 24.33 5.77
N ILE A 314 7.45 24.93 6.83
CA ILE A 314 7.85 24.65 8.22
C ILE A 314 7.80 23.14 8.48
N THR A 315 6.70 22.50 8.10
CA THR A 315 6.51 21.06 8.28
C THR A 315 7.39 20.23 7.36
N VAL A 316 7.41 20.51 6.05
CA VAL A 316 8.17 19.71 5.09
C VAL A 316 9.67 19.74 5.42
N GLN A 317 10.23 20.91 5.72
CA GLN A 317 11.65 21.00 6.10
C GLN A 317 11.90 20.44 7.49
N GLY A 318 11.01 20.68 8.46
CA GLY A 318 11.18 20.20 9.83
C GLY A 318 11.20 18.67 9.89
N ILE A 319 10.28 18.02 9.18
CA ILE A 319 10.24 16.56 9.06
C ILE A 319 11.45 16.05 8.27
N SER A 320 11.85 16.72 7.18
CA SER A 320 13.04 16.32 6.39
C SER A 320 14.33 16.33 7.21
N LEU A 321 14.53 17.34 8.06
CA LEU A 321 15.73 17.50 8.88
C LEU A 321 15.74 16.63 10.14
N PHE A 322 14.58 16.47 10.78
CA PHE A 322 14.52 15.92 12.14
C PHE A 322 13.83 14.55 12.24
N MET A 323 13.18 14.03 11.19
CA MET A 323 12.51 12.71 11.27
C MET A 323 13.45 11.60 11.80
N PRO A 324 14.70 11.44 11.32
CA PRO A 324 15.58 10.40 11.86
C PRO A 324 15.90 10.58 13.35
N THR A 325 15.98 11.84 13.81
CA THR A 325 16.19 12.17 15.23
C THR A 325 14.95 11.85 16.05
N ILE A 326 13.77 12.27 15.59
CA ILE A 326 12.48 11.98 16.22
C ILE A 326 12.28 10.46 16.36
N LEU A 327 12.56 9.69 15.30
CA LEU A 327 12.44 8.23 15.31
C LEU A 327 13.44 7.56 16.27
N ARG A 328 14.67 8.08 16.35
CA ARG A 328 15.66 7.60 17.32
C ARG A 328 15.19 7.84 18.76
N ASP A 329 14.59 8.99 19.01
CA ASP A 329 14.07 9.37 20.33
C ASP A 329 12.80 8.59 20.74
N LEU A 330 12.19 7.82 19.82
CA LEU A 330 11.17 6.81 20.12
C LEU A 330 11.76 5.49 20.69
N GLY A 331 13.08 5.39 20.80
CA GLY A 331 13.79 4.23 21.37
C GLY A 331 14.37 3.27 20.32
N TRP A 332 14.47 3.68 19.05
CA TRP A 332 15.02 2.86 17.97
C TRP A 332 16.50 3.14 17.72
N THR A 333 17.23 2.14 17.21
CA THR A 333 18.62 2.31 16.79
C THR A 333 18.73 3.29 15.61
N ALA A 334 19.90 3.87 15.38
CA ALA A 334 20.10 4.81 14.26
C ALA A 334 19.74 4.15 12.91
N THR A 335 20.20 2.92 12.68
CA THR A 335 19.89 2.14 11.47
C THR A 335 18.40 1.85 11.34
N LYS A 336 17.73 1.44 12.42
CA LYS A 336 16.28 1.20 12.41
C LYS A 336 15.52 2.49 12.12
N SER A 337 15.91 3.61 12.74
CA SER A 337 15.29 4.92 12.53
C SER A 337 15.40 5.40 11.09
N GLN A 338 16.56 5.17 10.45
CA GLN A 338 16.78 5.51 9.04
C GLN A 338 15.92 4.67 8.10
N LEU A 339 15.88 3.36 8.31
CA LEU A 339 15.05 2.47 7.52
C LEU A 339 13.56 2.76 7.70
N TYR A 340 13.12 3.06 8.94
CA TYR A 340 11.73 3.37 9.24
C TYR A 340 11.31 4.76 8.76
N SER A 341 12.26 5.64 8.42
CA SER A 341 11.93 6.92 7.76
C SER A 341 11.49 6.73 6.30
N VAL A 342 11.88 5.62 5.66
CA VAL A 342 11.66 5.36 4.22
C VAL A 342 10.17 5.21 3.88
N PRO A 343 9.37 4.35 4.55
CA PRO A 343 7.98 4.14 4.15
C PRO A 343 7.09 5.40 4.20
N PRO A 344 7.14 6.26 5.25
CA PRO A 344 6.39 7.52 5.26
C PRO A 344 6.69 8.43 4.07
N TYR A 345 7.94 8.48 3.61
CA TYR A 345 8.36 9.27 2.45
C TYR A 345 7.90 8.68 1.13
N VAL A 346 7.95 7.35 0.97
CA VAL A 346 7.41 6.66 -0.22
C VAL A 346 5.91 6.93 -0.35
N CYS A 347 5.15 6.77 0.75
CA CYS A 347 3.72 7.08 0.77
C CYS A 347 3.46 8.55 0.41
N ALA A 348 4.23 9.48 0.99
CA ALA A 348 4.11 10.91 0.68
C ALA A 348 4.37 11.22 -0.80
N CYS A 349 5.36 10.57 -1.42
CA CYS A 349 5.68 10.75 -2.84
C CYS A 349 4.50 10.31 -3.73
N VAL A 350 3.99 9.10 -3.51
CA VAL A 350 2.85 8.56 -4.27
C VAL A 350 1.61 9.45 -4.12
N VAL A 351 1.32 9.87 -2.88
CA VAL A 351 0.17 10.74 -2.59
C VAL A 351 0.36 12.12 -3.21
N ALA A 352 1.54 12.73 -3.12
CA ALA A 352 1.82 14.05 -3.70
C ALA A 352 1.62 14.06 -5.23
N ILE A 353 2.10 13.03 -5.93
CA ILE A 353 1.89 12.89 -7.38
C ILE A 353 0.41 12.67 -7.70
N ALA A 354 -0.27 11.80 -6.95
CA ALA A 354 -1.70 11.53 -7.15
C ALA A 354 -2.56 12.78 -6.92
N VAL A 355 -2.28 13.55 -5.87
CA VAL A 355 -2.96 14.81 -5.58
C VAL A 355 -2.67 15.85 -6.66
N ALA A 356 -1.42 15.99 -7.11
CA ALA A 356 -1.09 16.89 -8.21
C ALA A 356 -1.88 16.55 -9.48
N PHE A 357 -1.96 15.26 -9.85
CA PHE A 357 -2.72 14.78 -11.00
C PHE A 357 -4.22 15.10 -10.89
N ILE A 358 -4.84 14.75 -9.77
CA ILE A 358 -6.28 14.92 -9.56
C ILE A 358 -6.64 16.41 -9.44
N SER A 359 -5.81 17.19 -8.75
CA SER A 359 -5.97 18.63 -8.58
C SER A 359 -5.96 19.37 -9.92
N ASP A 360 -5.08 18.96 -10.84
CA ASP A 360 -5.05 19.50 -12.19
C ASP A 360 -6.24 19.07 -13.04
N LYS A 361 -6.61 17.79 -13.00
CA LYS A 361 -7.76 17.28 -13.76
C LYS A 361 -9.07 17.96 -13.35
N THR A 362 -9.22 18.27 -12.06
CA THR A 362 -10.44 18.85 -11.51
C THR A 362 -10.41 20.38 -11.41
N ASN A 363 -9.25 21.02 -11.56
CA ASN A 363 -9.04 22.46 -11.35
C ASN A 363 -9.52 22.98 -9.97
N ARG A 364 -9.62 22.12 -8.95
CA ARG A 364 -10.18 22.42 -7.62
C ARG A 364 -9.12 22.46 -6.52
N ARG A 365 -8.05 23.20 -6.75
CA ARG A 365 -6.81 23.18 -5.94
C ARG A 365 -7.02 23.45 -4.46
N GLY A 366 -7.78 24.50 -4.13
CA GLY A 366 -8.04 24.87 -2.75
C GLY A 366 -8.70 23.76 -1.94
N ILE A 367 -9.55 22.93 -2.57
CA ILE A 367 -10.25 21.83 -1.89
C ILE A 367 -9.25 20.72 -1.52
N TYR A 368 -8.34 20.35 -2.44
CA TYR A 368 -7.32 19.34 -2.13
C TYR A 368 -6.33 19.83 -1.08
N LEU A 369 -5.97 21.11 -1.09
CA LEU A 369 -5.14 21.70 -0.04
C LEU A 369 -5.82 21.63 1.33
N ALA A 370 -7.11 21.99 1.40
CA ALA A 370 -7.89 21.91 2.63
C ALA A 370 -8.12 20.46 3.08
N LEU A 371 -8.30 19.51 2.16
CA LEU A 371 -8.53 18.10 2.48
C LEU A 371 -7.26 17.41 2.99
N PHE A 372 -6.12 17.61 2.32
CA PHE A 372 -4.89 16.89 2.62
C PHE A 372 -4.13 17.45 3.83
N THR A 373 -4.37 18.71 4.23
CA THR A 373 -3.82 19.22 5.50
C THR A 373 -4.47 18.56 6.74
N LEU A 374 -5.69 18.01 6.63
CA LEU A 374 -6.38 17.35 7.76
C LEU A 374 -5.61 16.14 8.32
N PRO A 375 -5.10 15.19 7.49
CA PRO A 375 -4.15 14.17 7.95
C PRO A 375 -2.95 14.74 8.71
N ALA A 376 -2.35 15.84 8.23
CA ALA A 376 -1.20 16.42 8.92
C ALA A 376 -1.55 17.01 10.29
N ILE A 377 -2.74 17.62 10.43
CA ILE A 377 -3.28 18.08 11.72
C ILE A 377 -3.48 16.90 12.66
N ALA A 378 -4.09 15.82 12.18
CA ALA A 378 -4.28 14.60 12.97
C ALA A 378 -2.95 13.97 13.40
N GLY A 379 -1.98 13.90 12.47
CA GLY A 379 -0.66 13.35 12.73
C GLY A 379 0.14 14.16 13.76
N PHE A 380 0.15 15.49 13.68
CA PHE A 380 0.80 16.32 14.72
C PHE A 380 0.06 16.28 16.06
N SER A 381 -1.26 16.12 16.05
CA SER A 381 -2.03 15.89 17.28
C SER A 381 -1.59 14.57 17.94
N ILE A 382 -1.45 13.50 17.16
CA ILE A 382 -0.91 12.23 17.65
C ILE A 382 0.51 12.41 18.20
N MET A 383 1.41 13.06 17.46
CA MET A 383 2.78 13.30 17.93
C MET A 383 2.83 14.10 19.24
N ARG A 384 1.89 15.03 19.45
CA ARG A 384 1.83 15.90 20.62
C ARG A 384 1.30 15.22 21.88
N TRP A 385 0.31 14.33 21.74
CA TRP A 385 -0.45 13.79 22.88
C TRP A 385 -0.34 12.27 23.05
N ALA A 386 -0.05 11.50 22.01
CA ALA A 386 0.10 10.06 22.14
C ALA A 386 1.37 9.73 22.95
N THR A 387 1.32 8.65 23.72
CA THR A 387 2.45 8.14 24.50
C THR A 387 3.12 6.95 23.82
N ASP A 388 2.37 6.16 23.06
CA ASP A 388 2.84 4.95 22.39
C ASP A 388 3.74 5.26 21.18
N PRO A 389 4.96 4.68 21.09
CA PRO A 389 5.89 4.88 19.98
C PRO A 389 5.35 4.45 18.60
N ASN A 390 4.59 3.35 18.53
CA ASN A 390 4.01 2.84 17.27
C ASN A 390 2.88 3.75 16.81
N VAL A 391 2.08 4.28 17.74
CA VAL A 391 1.04 5.27 17.42
C VAL A 391 1.67 6.57 16.91
N LYS A 392 2.77 7.04 17.52
CA LYS A 392 3.54 8.18 17.02
C LYS A 392 4.11 7.94 15.63
N TYR A 393 4.61 6.73 15.35
CA TYR A 393 5.04 6.35 14.01
C TYR A 393 3.91 6.44 12.98
N GLY A 394 2.70 5.98 13.32
CA GLY A 394 1.51 6.20 12.50
C GLY A 394 1.19 7.70 12.30
N GLY A 395 1.41 8.52 13.32
CA GLY A 395 1.32 9.98 13.23
C GLY A 395 2.27 10.59 12.18
N ILE A 396 3.49 10.05 12.05
CA ILE A 396 4.47 10.50 11.04
C ILE A 396 3.97 10.23 9.62
N PHE A 397 3.34 9.09 9.36
CA PHE A 397 2.71 8.82 8.05
C PHE A 397 1.64 9.87 7.72
N LEU A 398 0.77 10.19 8.67
CA LEU A 398 -0.29 11.17 8.46
C LEU A 398 0.26 12.58 8.20
N ILE A 399 1.36 12.95 8.88
CA ILE A 399 2.08 14.21 8.64
C ILE A 399 2.65 14.24 7.21
N THR A 400 3.36 13.21 6.79
CA THR A 400 4.06 13.21 5.50
C THR A 400 3.09 13.20 4.32
N ILE A 401 2.03 12.37 4.36
CA ILE A 401 1.02 12.34 3.30
C ILE A 401 0.22 13.65 3.21
N GLY A 402 0.06 14.36 4.33
CA GLY A 402 -0.75 15.57 4.38
C GLY A 402 0.00 16.85 4.01
N ALA A 403 1.28 16.95 4.39
CA ALA A 403 2.06 18.17 4.20
C ALA A 403 2.76 18.26 2.83
N PHE A 404 3.28 17.14 2.31
CA PHE A 404 4.06 17.13 1.06
C PHE A 404 3.29 17.57 -0.20
N PRO A 405 1.98 17.26 -0.37
CA PRO A 405 1.20 17.80 -1.48
C PRO A 405 1.00 19.33 -1.42
N GLY A 406 1.15 19.95 -0.24
CA GLY A 406 0.83 21.34 0.01
C GLY A 406 1.71 22.34 -0.75
N GLY A 407 3.02 22.06 -0.84
CA GLY A 407 4.00 22.94 -1.49
C GLY A 407 3.70 23.14 -2.98
N PRO A 408 3.65 22.06 -3.79
CA PRO A 408 3.22 22.13 -5.18
C PRO A 408 1.84 22.78 -5.33
N GLY A 409 0.90 22.46 -4.44
CA GLY A 409 -0.48 22.95 -4.53
C GLY A 409 -0.60 24.47 -4.37
N PHE A 410 0.07 25.09 -3.40
CA PHE A 410 0.03 26.55 -3.22
C PHE A 410 0.78 27.30 -4.33
N LEU A 411 1.93 26.78 -4.77
CA LEU A 411 2.69 27.33 -5.88
C LEU A 411 1.86 27.32 -7.17
N ALA A 412 1.23 26.17 -7.45
CA ALA A 412 0.29 25.99 -8.53
C ALA A 412 -0.86 26.99 -8.43
N TRP A 413 -1.49 27.10 -7.26
CA TRP A 413 -2.65 27.97 -7.09
C TRP A 413 -2.32 29.45 -7.33
N ALA A 414 -1.16 29.93 -6.87
CA ALA A 414 -0.67 31.27 -7.18
C ALA A 414 -0.44 31.47 -8.69
N ALA A 415 0.25 30.53 -9.35
CA ALA A 415 0.52 30.60 -10.78
C ALA A 415 -0.75 30.70 -11.64
N ASN A 416 -1.84 30.03 -11.23
CA ASN A 416 -3.12 30.09 -11.94
C ASN A 416 -3.84 31.43 -11.78
N ASN A 417 -3.69 32.09 -10.64
CA ASN A 417 -4.31 33.38 -10.35
C ASN A 417 -3.46 34.57 -10.81
N ALA A 418 -2.30 34.32 -11.41
CA ALA A 418 -1.51 35.29 -12.12
C ALA A 418 -1.80 35.22 -13.64
N ALA A 419 -2.27 36.33 -14.20
CA ALA A 419 -2.50 36.48 -15.63
C ALA A 419 -1.33 37.24 -16.27
N GLY A 420 -0.87 36.77 -17.43
CA GLY A 420 0.35 37.25 -18.09
C GLY A 420 1.59 36.42 -17.73
N PRO A 421 2.48 36.09 -18.69
CA PRO A 421 3.72 35.35 -18.44
C PRO A 421 4.65 36.03 -17.43
N ALA A 422 4.87 37.34 -17.58
CA ALA A 422 5.75 38.12 -16.69
C ALA A 422 5.22 38.16 -15.25
N VAL A 423 3.94 38.48 -15.05
CA VAL A 423 3.30 38.52 -13.72
C VAL A 423 3.30 37.15 -13.06
N ARG A 424 3.11 36.06 -13.84
CA ARG A 424 3.14 34.68 -13.31
C ARG A 424 4.53 34.30 -12.82
N SER A 425 5.57 34.58 -13.61
CA SER A 425 6.97 34.33 -13.22
C SER A 425 7.32 35.07 -11.92
N VAL A 426 6.94 36.34 -11.80
CA VAL A 426 7.14 37.12 -10.56
C VAL A 426 6.33 36.55 -9.39
N SER A 427 5.07 36.16 -9.63
CA SER A 427 4.20 35.60 -8.60
C SER A 427 4.73 34.29 -8.04
N THR A 428 5.20 33.38 -8.90
CA THR A 428 5.78 32.10 -8.47
C THR A 428 7.09 32.28 -7.73
N ALA A 429 7.97 33.18 -8.21
CA ALA A 429 9.21 33.50 -7.50
C ALA A 429 8.92 34.10 -6.12
N TYR A 430 8.02 35.09 -6.04
CA TYR A 430 7.61 35.72 -4.80
C TYR A 430 7.08 34.72 -3.75
N VAL A 431 6.21 33.79 -4.18
CA VAL A 431 5.64 32.76 -3.30
C VAL A 431 6.71 31.80 -2.79
N VAL A 432 7.65 31.38 -3.63
CA VAL A 432 8.76 30.51 -3.21
C VAL A 432 9.72 31.23 -2.27
N THR A 433 10.09 32.47 -2.57
CA THR A 433 11.02 33.25 -1.74
C THR A 433 10.47 33.45 -0.32
N LEU A 434 9.22 33.91 -0.19
CA LEU A 434 8.57 34.04 1.13
C LEU A 434 8.31 32.69 1.79
N GLY A 435 7.94 31.69 0.99
CA GLY A 435 7.72 30.33 1.46
C GLY A 435 8.98 29.70 2.07
N THR A 436 10.16 30.01 1.53
CA THR A 436 11.44 29.45 1.99
C THR A 436 11.84 29.96 3.37
N ALA A 437 11.37 31.14 3.79
CA ALA A 437 11.55 31.61 5.17
C ALA A 437 10.97 30.62 6.21
N GLY A 438 9.99 29.79 5.81
CA GLY A 438 9.47 28.71 6.66
C GLY A 438 10.52 27.66 7.00
N GLY A 439 11.51 27.44 6.13
CA GLY A 439 12.65 26.56 6.39
C GLY A 439 13.52 27.05 7.56
N ILE A 440 13.69 28.38 7.71
CA ILE A 440 14.39 28.96 8.86
C ILE A 440 13.62 28.58 10.13
N VAL A 441 12.32 28.84 10.20
CA VAL A 441 11.50 28.48 11.38
C VAL A 441 11.54 26.97 11.63
N ALA A 442 11.49 26.15 10.59
CA ALA A 442 11.58 24.70 10.69
C ALA A 442 12.81 24.23 11.47
N THR A 443 13.97 24.85 11.21
CA THR A 443 15.22 24.53 11.90
C THR A 443 15.17 24.79 13.40
N TRP A 444 14.24 25.61 13.89
CA TRP A 444 14.05 25.93 15.30
C TRP A 444 12.87 25.21 15.96
N THR A 445 12.13 24.38 15.21
CA THR A 445 11.00 23.63 15.77
C THR A 445 11.44 22.50 16.70
N TYR A 446 12.56 21.84 16.41
CA TYR A 446 13.08 20.72 17.20
C TYR A 446 14.43 21.08 17.81
N THR A 447 14.43 21.43 19.10
CA THR A 447 15.64 21.82 19.86
C THR A 447 16.03 20.74 20.86
N SER A 448 17.31 20.71 21.24
CA SER A 448 17.84 19.77 22.24
C SER A 448 17.20 19.91 23.62
N GLY A 449 16.74 21.10 23.99
CA GLY A 449 16.04 21.35 25.26
C GLY A 449 14.61 20.82 25.33
N ASP A 450 13.97 20.57 24.18
CA ASP A 450 12.60 20.05 24.07
C ASP A 450 12.58 18.51 23.83
N ALA A 451 13.76 17.92 23.63
CA ALA A 451 13.94 16.48 23.45
C ALA A 451 13.62 15.69 24.75
N PRO A 452 13.19 14.42 24.67
CA PRO A 452 12.89 13.64 23.46
C PRO A 452 11.43 13.78 22.97
N LYS A 453 10.57 14.53 23.68
CA LYS A 453 9.12 14.57 23.42
C LYS A 453 8.70 15.67 22.45
N TYR A 454 9.51 16.70 22.28
CA TYR A 454 9.32 17.83 21.38
C TYR A 454 7.91 18.49 21.43
N PRO A 455 7.32 18.73 22.62
CA PRO A 455 5.97 19.28 22.71
C PRO A 455 5.85 20.64 22.04
N THR A 456 6.88 21.49 22.11
CA THR A 456 6.88 22.82 21.49
C THR A 456 6.93 22.69 19.97
N GLY A 457 7.85 21.86 19.45
CA GLY A 457 7.99 21.62 18.02
C GLY A 457 6.75 21.04 17.35
N HIS A 458 6.13 20.06 17.99
CA HIS A 458 4.87 19.48 17.50
C HIS A 458 3.71 20.48 17.55
N THR A 459 3.66 21.35 18.57
CA THR A 459 2.62 22.39 18.69
C THR A 459 2.76 23.46 17.61
N ILE A 460 3.98 23.95 17.35
CA ILE A 460 4.24 24.94 16.28
C ILE A 460 3.78 24.39 14.93
N ASN A 461 4.11 23.14 14.62
CA ASN A 461 3.71 22.51 13.38
C ASN A 461 2.19 22.24 13.31
N LEU A 462 1.57 21.83 14.40
CA LEU A 462 0.11 21.66 14.49
C LEU A 462 -0.62 22.97 14.19
N CYS A 463 -0.23 24.06 14.85
CA CYS A 463 -0.77 25.39 14.59
C CYS A 463 -0.53 25.83 13.14
N GLY A 464 0.67 25.57 12.60
CA GLY A 464 0.98 25.85 11.20
C GLY A 464 0.04 25.14 10.23
N GLN A 465 -0.26 23.86 10.44
CA GLN A 465 -1.20 23.11 9.59
C GLN A 465 -2.65 23.61 9.74
N ILE A 466 -3.07 24.02 10.93
CA ILE A 466 -4.37 24.67 11.12
C ILE A 466 -4.44 25.99 10.35
N CYS A 467 -3.37 26.80 10.37
CA CYS A 467 -3.29 28.02 9.56
C CYS A 467 -3.38 27.71 8.06
N VAL A 468 -2.75 26.63 7.58
CA VAL A 468 -2.88 26.17 6.19
C VAL A 468 -4.34 25.88 5.83
N LEU A 469 -5.06 25.16 6.70
CA LEU A 469 -6.48 24.87 6.49
C LEU A 469 -7.32 26.15 6.41
N ILE A 470 -7.10 27.09 7.33
CA ILE A 470 -7.80 28.37 7.36
C ILE A 470 -7.52 29.16 6.09
N LEU A 471 -6.25 29.25 5.66
CA LEU A 471 -5.85 29.97 4.45
C LEU A 471 -6.39 29.32 3.18
N ALA A 472 -6.43 27.98 3.12
CA ALA A 472 -7.02 27.26 1.99
C ALA A 472 -8.54 27.52 1.90
N CYS A 473 -9.26 27.44 3.03
CA CYS A 473 -10.69 27.76 3.09
C CYS A 473 -10.96 29.23 2.74
N PHE A 474 -10.18 30.16 3.30
CA PHE A 474 -10.26 31.58 2.98
C PHE A 474 -10.02 31.83 1.48
N GLY A 475 -8.98 31.23 0.90
CA GLY A 475 -8.68 31.33 -0.52
C GLY A 475 -9.83 30.83 -1.40
N ILE A 476 -10.48 29.70 -1.03
CA ILE A 476 -11.66 29.19 -1.73
C ILE A 476 -12.80 30.22 -1.67
N VAL A 477 -13.12 30.73 -0.48
CA VAL A 477 -14.21 31.69 -0.27
C VAL A 477 -13.93 33.00 -1.01
N TYR A 478 -12.71 33.52 -0.92
CA TYR A 478 -12.27 34.72 -1.61
C TYR A 478 -12.39 34.57 -3.14
N CYS A 479 -11.90 33.47 -3.70
CA CYS A 479 -12.01 33.21 -5.14
C CYS A 479 -13.48 33.10 -5.58
N LYS A 480 -14.34 32.43 -4.80
CA LYS A 480 -15.79 32.37 -5.08
C LYS A 480 -16.45 33.74 -5.00
N TRP A 481 -16.08 34.55 -4.00
CA TRP A 481 -16.61 35.90 -3.81
C TRP A 481 -16.19 36.85 -4.94
N GLU A 482 -14.91 36.91 -5.31
CA GLU A 482 -14.43 37.81 -6.37
C GLU A 482 -14.99 37.41 -7.74
N ASN A 483 -15.12 36.10 -8.04
CA ASN A 483 -15.83 35.64 -9.23
C ASN A 483 -17.29 36.11 -9.24
N ARG A 484 -18.00 36.03 -8.11
CA ARG A 484 -19.38 36.52 -7.98
C ARG A 484 -19.49 38.04 -8.18
N GLN A 485 -18.53 38.83 -7.68
CA GLN A 485 -18.52 40.28 -7.93
C GLN A 485 -18.34 40.61 -9.42
N ARG A 486 -17.53 39.82 -10.14
CA ARG A 486 -17.35 39.96 -11.59
C ARG A 486 -18.59 39.60 -12.39
N ASP A 487 -19.33 38.56 -12.00
CA ASP A 487 -20.57 38.20 -12.70
C ASP A 487 -21.70 39.20 -12.47
N LEU A 488 -21.70 39.88 -11.32
CA LEU A 488 -22.64 40.96 -11.02
C LEU A 488 -22.28 42.29 -11.72
N GLY A 489 -21.26 42.30 -12.61
CA GLY A 489 -20.80 43.49 -13.33
C GLY A 489 -20.13 44.56 -12.46
N LYS A 490 -19.92 44.30 -11.15
CA LYS A 490 -19.38 45.30 -10.21
C LYS A 490 -17.90 45.62 -10.40
N ARG A 491 -17.26 45.03 -11.42
CA ARG A 491 -15.85 45.23 -11.79
C ARG A 491 -15.68 45.84 -13.19
N ASP A 492 -16.78 46.11 -13.89
CA ASP A 492 -16.78 46.59 -15.27
C ASP A 492 -16.33 48.06 -15.35
N ASP A 493 -16.41 48.79 -14.23
CA ASP A 493 -15.81 50.12 -14.02
C ASP A 493 -14.31 50.16 -14.38
N ARG A 494 -13.62 49.02 -14.30
CA ARG A 494 -12.20 48.90 -14.64
C ARG A 494 -11.90 49.03 -16.13
N LEU A 495 -12.89 48.93 -17.01
CA LEU A 495 -12.74 49.05 -18.47
C LEU A 495 -12.93 50.49 -18.96
N VAL A 496 -13.63 51.32 -18.19
CA VAL A 496 -14.00 52.68 -18.60
C VAL A 496 -12.75 53.55 -18.79
N GLY A 497 -12.62 54.16 -19.97
CA GLY A 497 -11.53 55.09 -20.30
C GLY A 497 -10.16 54.46 -20.60
N LYS A 498 -10.08 53.15 -20.89
CA LYS A 498 -8.83 52.45 -21.22
C LYS A 498 -8.70 52.12 -22.71
N THR A 499 -7.48 52.20 -23.24
CA THR A 499 -7.16 51.75 -24.61
C THR A 499 -7.13 50.23 -24.72
N ALA A 500 -7.26 49.67 -25.94
CA ALA A 500 -7.22 48.21 -26.16
C ALA A 500 -5.94 47.55 -25.61
N ALA A 501 -4.79 48.23 -25.68
CA ALA A 501 -3.54 47.77 -25.09
C ALA A 501 -3.60 47.75 -23.55
N GLN A 502 -4.19 48.79 -22.93
CA GLN A 502 -4.38 48.87 -21.48
C GLN A 502 -5.41 47.85 -20.95
N ILE A 503 -6.43 47.52 -21.74
CA ILE A 503 -7.42 46.48 -21.42
C ILE A 503 -6.76 45.10 -21.42
N ARG A 504 -5.98 44.78 -22.46
CA ARG A 504 -5.19 43.54 -22.55
C ARG A 504 -4.19 43.40 -21.39
N ASP A 505 -3.65 44.52 -20.93
CA ASP A 505 -2.71 44.57 -19.80
C ASP A 505 -3.41 44.41 -18.41
N LEU A 506 -4.74 44.50 -18.28
CA LEU A 506 -5.41 44.38 -16.96
C LEU A 506 -5.16 43.04 -16.24
N GLY A 507 -4.81 41.99 -16.98
CA GLY A 507 -4.44 40.69 -16.41
C GLY A 507 -5.51 40.13 -15.45
N TYR A 508 -5.12 39.79 -14.21
CA TYR A 508 -6.06 39.20 -13.23
C TYR A 508 -7.15 40.17 -12.76
N ARG A 509 -6.99 41.48 -13.04
CA ARG A 509 -7.98 42.51 -12.70
C ARG A 509 -9.05 42.66 -13.78
N HIS A 510 -8.84 42.07 -14.96
CA HIS A 510 -9.79 42.12 -16.08
C HIS A 510 -11.16 41.57 -15.63
N PRO A 511 -12.29 42.23 -15.97
CA PRO A 511 -13.60 41.78 -15.53
C PRO A 511 -13.96 40.40 -16.04
N GLU A 512 -13.47 39.98 -17.21
CA GLU A 512 -13.67 38.64 -17.77
C GLU A 512 -12.72 37.58 -17.18
N PHE A 513 -11.65 37.98 -16.47
CA PHE A 513 -10.76 37.00 -15.85
C PHE A 513 -11.55 36.21 -14.80
N ARG A 514 -11.74 34.92 -15.05
CA ARG A 514 -12.36 34.01 -14.08
C ARG A 514 -11.27 33.18 -13.42
N VAL A 515 -11.29 33.15 -12.09
CA VAL A 515 -10.58 32.11 -11.35
C VAL A 515 -11.24 30.78 -11.74
N PRO A 516 -10.50 29.72 -12.11
CA PRO A 516 -11.04 28.52 -12.75
C PRO A 516 -12.37 28.06 -12.17
N ARG A 517 -13.44 28.28 -12.94
CA ARG A 517 -14.80 27.83 -12.68
C ARG A 517 -15.04 26.57 -13.51
N ARG A 518 -15.19 25.44 -12.84
CA ARG A 518 -16.08 24.37 -13.35
C ARG A 518 -17.03 23.99 -12.22
N GLU A 519 -17.96 24.90 -11.98
CA GLU A 519 -19.28 24.64 -11.42
C GLU A 519 -20.26 25.21 -12.48
N SER A 520 -21.25 24.41 -12.91
CA SER A 520 -22.19 24.52 -14.07
C SER A 520 -21.50 24.43 -15.44
N ASP A 521 -21.49 23.35 -16.23
CA ASP A 521 -22.62 22.52 -16.71
C ASP A 521 -22.28 21.01 -16.87
N ALA A 522 -21.16 20.55 -16.31
CA ALA A 522 -20.73 19.15 -16.45
C ALA A 522 -21.36 18.18 -15.44
N THR A 523 -22.40 18.57 -14.71
CA THR A 523 -23.14 17.66 -13.81
C THR A 523 -24.22 16.84 -14.54
N ARG A 524 -24.43 17.07 -15.85
CA ARG A 524 -25.34 16.27 -16.68
C ARG A 524 -24.70 15.42 -17.78
N CYS A 525 -23.42 15.60 -18.15
CA CYS A 525 -22.85 14.87 -19.31
C CYS A 525 -21.56 14.06 -19.08
N LEU A 526 -20.96 14.05 -17.89
CA LEU A 526 -19.73 13.24 -17.64
C LEU A 526 -19.92 12.10 -16.61
N ILE A 527 -21.17 11.83 -16.23
CA ILE A 527 -21.57 10.68 -15.42
C ILE A 527 -21.88 9.43 -16.29
N PRO A 528 -22.14 9.46 -17.62
CA PRO A 528 -22.32 8.19 -18.35
C PRO A 528 -21.02 7.57 -18.89
N GLN A 529 -20.08 8.36 -19.43
CA GLN A 529 -18.90 7.81 -20.12
C GLN A 529 -17.72 7.45 -19.22
N ALA A 530 -17.48 8.21 -18.14
CA ALA A 530 -16.57 7.78 -17.09
C ALA A 530 -17.08 6.52 -16.38
N THR A 531 -18.41 6.36 -16.31
CA THR A 531 -19.07 5.22 -15.67
C THR A 531 -19.02 3.97 -16.54
N ALA A 532 -18.96 4.08 -17.87
CA ALA A 532 -18.73 2.93 -18.76
C ALA A 532 -17.29 2.35 -18.67
N ILE A 533 -16.28 3.22 -18.45
CA ILE A 533 -14.89 2.78 -18.25
C ILE A 533 -14.65 2.33 -16.80
N LEU A 534 -15.31 2.96 -15.82
CA LEU A 534 -15.24 2.59 -14.40
C LEU A 534 -16.11 1.36 -14.05
N GLN A 535 -17.16 1.04 -14.82
CA GLN A 535 -17.94 -0.20 -14.69
C GLN A 535 -17.18 -1.43 -15.16
N ARG A 536 -16.14 -1.27 -16.00
CA ARG A 536 -15.24 -2.38 -16.37
C ARG A 536 -14.20 -2.71 -15.30
N PHE A 537 -13.98 -1.85 -14.29
CA PHE A 537 -12.91 -2.04 -13.30
C PHE A 537 -13.29 -1.77 -11.82
N ASN A 538 -14.53 -1.40 -11.49
CA ASN A 538 -15.04 -1.37 -10.10
C ASN A 538 -14.23 -0.56 -9.06
N PHE A 539 -13.46 0.46 -9.44
CA PHE A 539 -12.68 1.30 -8.50
C PHE A 539 -13.10 2.78 -8.52
N THR A 540 -13.67 3.28 -7.43
CA THR A 540 -13.84 4.73 -7.17
C THR A 540 -12.78 5.25 -6.18
N PRO A 541 -12.23 6.48 -6.31
CA PRO A 541 -11.20 7.04 -5.41
C PRO A 541 -11.66 7.19 -3.95
N GLN A 542 -12.96 7.42 -3.74
CA GLN A 542 -13.57 7.51 -2.41
C GLN A 542 -13.72 6.13 -1.77
N ARG A 543 -13.95 5.08 -2.58
CA ARG A 543 -13.75 3.71 -2.13
C ARG A 543 -12.28 3.37 -2.00
N LEU A 544 -11.32 3.91 -2.74
CA LEU A 544 -9.89 3.57 -2.53
C LEU A 544 -9.36 4.15 -1.21
N LEU A 545 -9.75 5.38 -0.84
CA LEU A 545 -9.38 5.96 0.44
C LEU A 545 -10.17 5.33 1.60
N CYS A 546 -11.48 5.09 1.44
CA CYS A 546 -12.24 4.29 2.41
C CYS A 546 -11.78 2.83 2.42
N PHE A 547 -11.27 2.24 1.35
CA PHE A 547 -10.82 0.86 1.29
C PHE A 547 -9.47 0.80 1.99
N VAL A 548 -8.48 1.62 1.63
CA VAL A 548 -7.19 1.68 2.35
C VAL A 548 -7.36 2.02 3.83
N LEU A 549 -8.29 2.93 4.20
CA LEU A 549 -8.59 3.21 5.62
C LEU A 549 -9.43 2.12 6.29
N TYR A 550 -10.41 1.50 5.61
CA TYR A 550 -11.23 0.41 6.17
C TYR A 550 -10.45 -0.90 6.27
N THR A 551 -9.55 -1.19 5.33
CA THR A 551 -8.65 -2.35 5.33
C THR A 551 -7.55 -2.20 6.39
N ALA A 552 -7.08 -0.98 6.68
CA ALA A 552 -6.14 -0.75 7.78
C ALA A 552 -6.81 -0.76 9.17
N ILE A 553 -8.15 -0.66 9.25
CA ILE A 553 -8.90 -0.44 10.51
C ILE A 553 -9.84 -1.62 10.86
N SER A 554 -10.09 -2.59 9.98
CA SER A 554 -11.07 -3.70 10.16
C SER A 554 -10.47 -5.12 10.21
N MET A 555 -9.17 -5.29 10.45
CA MET A 555 -8.54 -6.61 10.57
C MET A 555 -8.92 -7.30 11.90
N SER A 556 -9.78 -8.32 11.84
CA SER A 556 -10.32 -9.00 13.04
C SER A 556 -10.33 -10.53 12.96
N VAL A 557 -9.99 -11.11 11.79
CA VAL A 557 -10.04 -12.56 11.56
C VAL A 557 -8.66 -13.18 11.67
N THR A 558 -8.45 -14.04 12.67
CA THR A 558 -7.26 -14.88 12.79
C THR A 558 -7.59 -16.29 12.29
N VAL A 559 -6.74 -16.85 11.41
CA VAL A 559 -6.95 -18.17 10.80
C VAL A 559 -5.84 -19.11 11.22
N VAL A 560 -6.18 -20.33 11.63
CA VAL A 560 -5.21 -21.39 11.95
C VAL A 560 -5.35 -22.53 10.94
N LEU A 561 -4.31 -22.76 10.13
CA LEU A 561 -4.28 -23.77 9.08
C LEU A 561 -3.15 -24.79 9.29
N GLY A 562 -3.33 -26.00 8.77
CA GLY A 562 -2.31 -27.04 8.85
C GLY A 562 -1.42 -26.98 7.61
N SER A 563 -0.10 -27.05 7.79
CA SER A 563 0.84 -26.86 6.68
C SER A 563 1.34 -28.16 6.04
N GLN A 564 0.92 -29.33 6.55
CA GLN A 564 1.39 -30.65 6.11
C GLN A 564 0.18 -31.52 5.71
N TRP A 565 0.12 -32.79 6.12
CA TRP A 565 -0.97 -33.74 5.83
C TRP A 565 -1.92 -33.97 7.02
N GLY A 566 -2.09 -32.97 7.88
CA GLY A 566 -2.93 -33.07 9.06
C GLY A 566 -2.16 -33.56 10.29
N ASP A 567 -2.85 -33.59 11.44
CA ASP A 567 -2.26 -34.02 12.72
C ASP A 567 -1.05 -33.19 13.20
N GLU A 568 -0.97 -31.93 12.80
CA GLU A 568 0.08 -31.00 13.23
C GLU A 568 -0.19 -30.42 14.64
N GLY A 569 -1.29 -30.78 15.29
CA GLY A 569 -1.62 -30.26 16.63
C GLY A 569 -2.26 -28.87 16.64
N LYS A 570 -2.96 -28.49 15.55
CA LYS A 570 -3.72 -27.22 15.44
C LYS A 570 -4.60 -26.92 16.64
N GLY A 571 -5.31 -27.93 17.14
CA GLY A 571 -6.27 -27.80 18.24
C GLY A 571 -5.69 -27.12 19.48
N LYS A 572 -4.41 -27.34 19.79
CA LYS A 572 -3.74 -26.71 20.93
C LYS A 572 -3.63 -25.19 20.77
N LEU A 573 -3.22 -24.73 19.58
CA LEU A 573 -3.15 -23.30 19.30
C LEU A 573 -4.55 -22.68 19.23
N VAL A 574 -5.51 -23.40 18.64
CA VAL A 574 -6.90 -22.93 18.57
C VAL A 574 -7.48 -22.76 19.97
N ASP A 575 -7.24 -23.67 20.92
CA ASP A 575 -7.66 -23.51 22.32
C ASP A 575 -7.03 -22.28 23.00
N ILE A 576 -5.74 -22.03 22.76
CA ILE A 576 -5.04 -20.84 23.28
C ILE A 576 -5.67 -19.56 22.75
N LEU A 577 -5.87 -19.47 21.42
CA LEU A 577 -6.42 -18.27 20.77
C LEU A 577 -7.93 -18.10 21.02
N ALA A 578 -8.66 -19.20 21.22
CA ALA A 578 -10.10 -19.18 21.44
C ALA A 578 -10.51 -18.48 22.74
N GLN A 579 -9.61 -18.34 23.72
CA GLN A 579 -9.91 -17.59 24.95
C GLN A 579 -10.19 -16.11 24.72
N GLU A 580 -9.56 -15.55 23.70
CA GLU A 580 -9.70 -14.13 23.33
C GLU A 580 -10.71 -13.94 22.19
N ALA A 581 -11.17 -15.04 21.56
CA ALA A 581 -12.10 -15.02 20.46
C ALA A 581 -13.55 -14.86 20.93
N LYS A 582 -14.30 -13.96 20.26
CA LYS A 582 -15.76 -13.84 20.43
C LYS A 582 -16.49 -14.81 19.51
N TYR A 583 -15.94 -15.07 18.32
CA TYR A 583 -16.45 -16.07 17.40
C TYR A 583 -15.37 -17.10 17.09
N CYS A 584 -15.73 -18.37 17.09
CA CYS A 584 -14.89 -19.47 16.61
C CYS A 584 -15.60 -20.19 15.47
N CYS A 585 -14.98 -20.25 14.31
CA CYS A 585 -15.64 -20.64 13.06
C CYS A 585 -14.95 -21.83 12.41
N ARG A 586 -15.73 -22.77 11.89
CA ARG A 586 -15.30 -23.82 10.96
C ARG A 586 -15.77 -23.45 9.56
N ALA A 587 -14.85 -23.34 8.61
CA ALA A 587 -15.18 -22.88 7.26
C ALA A 587 -15.52 -24.03 6.29
N GLN A 588 -14.89 -25.19 6.48
CA GLN A 588 -14.86 -26.28 5.51
C GLN A 588 -14.67 -27.63 6.21
N GLY A 589 -14.80 -28.71 5.45
CA GLY A 589 -14.66 -30.08 5.91
C GLY A 589 -15.94 -30.59 6.57
N GLY A 590 -15.84 -31.72 7.27
CA GLY A 590 -16.93 -32.31 8.04
C GLY A 590 -16.42 -32.92 9.34
N ASN A 591 -17.06 -34.01 9.76
CA ASN A 591 -16.67 -34.80 10.94
C ASN A 591 -15.51 -35.79 10.66
N ASN A 592 -14.75 -35.57 9.58
CA ASN A 592 -13.57 -36.33 9.19
C ASN A 592 -12.25 -35.77 9.74
N ALA A 593 -12.30 -34.55 10.28
CA ALA A 593 -11.21 -33.94 11.03
C ALA A 593 -11.68 -33.81 12.48
N GLY A 594 -10.85 -34.26 13.42
CA GLY A 594 -11.13 -34.14 14.83
C GLY A 594 -9.86 -33.97 15.65
N HIS A 595 -10.00 -33.42 16.84
CA HIS A 595 -8.89 -33.23 17.76
C HIS A 595 -9.39 -33.25 19.20
N THR A 596 -8.52 -33.73 20.08
CA THR A 596 -8.75 -33.75 21.52
C THR A 596 -8.09 -32.55 22.17
N ILE A 597 -8.82 -31.82 23.00
CA ILE A 597 -8.29 -30.74 23.84
C ILE A 597 -8.35 -31.19 25.30
N VAL A 598 -7.27 -30.93 26.03
CA VAL A 598 -7.19 -31.22 27.46
C VAL A 598 -7.19 -29.91 28.24
N THR A 599 -8.29 -29.64 28.95
CA THR A 599 -8.47 -28.43 29.76
C THR A 599 -8.93 -28.80 31.17
N ASN A 600 -8.26 -28.28 32.20
CA ASN A 600 -8.52 -28.59 33.61
C ASN A 600 -8.54 -30.10 33.93
N GLY A 601 -7.71 -30.89 33.23
CA GLY A 601 -7.63 -32.34 33.40
C GLY A 601 -8.73 -33.14 32.70
N VAL A 602 -9.69 -32.50 32.03
CA VAL A 602 -10.77 -33.16 31.26
C VAL A 602 -10.43 -33.16 29.78
N LYS A 603 -10.67 -34.29 29.10
CA LYS A 603 -10.47 -34.45 27.65
C LYS A 603 -11.78 -34.22 26.90
N TYR A 604 -11.76 -33.27 25.96
CA TYR A 604 -12.89 -32.96 25.08
C TYR A 604 -12.51 -33.28 23.64
N ASP A 605 -13.34 -34.09 22.98
CA ASP A 605 -13.13 -34.49 21.58
C ASP A 605 -14.06 -33.70 20.66
N PHE A 606 -13.47 -32.88 19.79
CA PHE A 606 -14.19 -32.07 18.81
C PHE A 606 -14.00 -32.64 17.40
N HIS A 607 -15.08 -32.68 16.61
CA HIS A 607 -15.08 -33.09 15.21
C HIS A 607 -15.67 -32.00 14.30
N ILE A 608 -16.99 -31.79 14.34
CA ILE A 608 -17.63 -30.72 13.55
C ILE A 608 -17.82 -29.45 14.37
N LEU A 609 -17.99 -29.58 15.69
CA LEU A 609 -18.15 -28.42 16.55
C LEU A 609 -16.80 -27.68 16.68
N PRO A 610 -16.78 -26.34 16.50
CA PRO A 610 -15.58 -25.56 16.74
C PRO A 610 -15.13 -25.66 18.21
N SER A 611 -13.82 -25.76 18.43
CA SER A 611 -13.23 -25.91 19.76
C SER A 611 -13.38 -24.69 20.67
N GLY A 612 -13.74 -23.53 20.10
CA GLY A 612 -14.09 -22.33 20.86
C GLY A 612 -15.25 -22.52 21.84
N LEU A 613 -16.00 -23.62 21.74
CA LEU A 613 -17.01 -24.03 22.71
C LEU A 613 -16.48 -24.13 24.16
N LEU A 614 -15.18 -24.39 24.35
CA LEU A 614 -14.53 -24.38 25.66
C LEU A 614 -14.50 -22.98 26.31
N ASN A 615 -14.52 -21.92 25.51
CA ASN A 615 -14.70 -20.56 26.01
C ASN A 615 -16.20 -20.28 26.17
N PRO A 616 -16.70 -20.03 27.40
CA PRO A 616 -18.13 -19.83 27.63
C PRO A 616 -18.69 -18.56 26.97
N LYS A 617 -17.83 -17.59 26.61
CA LYS A 617 -18.22 -16.34 25.93
C LYS A 617 -18.20 -16.44 24.41
N CYS A 618 -17.68 -17.53 23.86
CA CYS A 618 -17.48 -17.68 22.43
C CYS A 618 -18.73 -18.25 21.74
N ILE A 619 -19.10 -17.63 20.62
CA ILE A 619 -20.13 -18.11 19.69
C ILE A 619 -19.46 -18.94 18.61
N ASN A 620 -19.99 -20.13 18.35
CA ASN A 620 -19.37 -21.13 17.50
C ASN A 620 -20.17 -21.28 16.21
N ILE A 621 -19.50 -21.08 15.06
CA ILE A 621 -20.14 -21.06 13.75
C ILE A 621 -19.64 -22.21 12.88
N ILE A 622 -20.57 -22.98 12.32
CA ILE A 622 -20.31 -23.93 11.25
C ILE A 622 -20.72 -23.28 9.92
N GLY A 623 -19.74 -23.00 9.07
CA GLY A 623 -19.88 -22.24 7.82
C GLY A 623 -20.54 -23.02 6.67
N SER A 624 -20.90 -22.31 5.61
CA SER A 624 -21.54 -22.87 4.42
C SER A 624 -20.61 -23.77 3.58
N GLY A 625 -19.30 -23.67 3.80
CA GLY A 625 -18.32 -24.54 3.16
C GLY A 625 -18.25 -25.94 3.78
N CYS A 626 -18.81 -26.16 4.97
CA CYS A 626 -18.84 -27.46 5.64
C CYS A 626 -19.91 -28.41 5.07
N VAL A 627 -19.68 -29.71 5.28
CA VAL A 627 -20.67 -30.78 5.11
C VAL A 627 -20.96 -31.39 6.48
N VAL A 628 -22.23 -31.45 6.88
CA VAL A 628 -22.64 -31.76 8.25
C VAL A 628 -23.41 -33.08 8.29
N HIS A 629 -22.91 -34.05 9.04
CA HIS A 629 -23.63 -35.27 9.37
C HIS A 629 -24.47 -35.04 10.64
N ILE A 630 -25.79 -34.95 10.50
CA ILE A 630 -26.71 -34.55 11.58
C ILE A 630 -26.65 -35.51 12.80
N PRO A 631 -26.69 -36.84 12.63
CA PRO A 631 -26.55 -37.75 13.77
C PRO A 631 -25.22 -37.58 14.52
N SER A 632 -24.10 -37.40 13.79
CA SER A 632 -22.78 -37.19 14.41
C SER A 632 -22.73 -35.88 15.20
N PHE A 633 -23.33 -34.81 14.67
CA PHE A 633 -23.41 -33.53 15.35
C PHE A 633 -24.11 -33.64 16.71
N PHE A 634 -25.26 -34.32 16.78
CA PHE A 634 -25.99 -34.51 18.04
C PHE A 634 -25.27 -35.46 19.00
N ASN A 635 -24.62 -36.52 18.51
CA ASN A 635 -23.81 -37.41 19.34
C ASN A 635 -22.61 -36.67 19.97
N GLU A 636 -21.94 -35.82 19.19
CA GLU A 636 -20.85 -34.97 19.68
C GLU A 636 -21.36 -33.98 20.73
N LEU A 637 -22.51 -33.33 20.47
CA LEU A 637 -23.14 -32.41 21.40
C LEU A 637 -23.51 -33.08 22.73
N GLU A 638 -24.12 -34.27 22.69
CA GLU A 638 -24.51 -35.03 23.88
C GLU A 638 -23.28 -35.47 24.69
N ALA A 639 -22.19 -35.88 24.02
CA ALA A 639 -20.93 -36.22 24.68
C ALA A 639 -20.35 -35.03 25.44
N LEU A 640 -20.36 -33.84 24.83
CA LEU A 640 -19.89 -32.60 25.48
C LEU A 640 -20.79 -32.20 26.66
N HIS A 641 -22.12 -32.38 26.56
CA HIS A 641 -23.05 -32.13 27.67
C HIS A 641 -22.81 -33.07 28.85
N LYS A 642 -22.55 -34.35 28.59
CA LYS A 642 -22.19 -35.34 29.64
C LYS A 642 -20.91 -34.97 30.37
N GLN A 643 -19.99 -34.27 29.70
CA GLN A 643 -18.76 -33.74 30.28
C GLN A 643 -18.95 -32.38 30.99
N GLY A 644 -20.18 -31.85 31.04
CA GLY A 644 -20.53 -30.62 31.76
C GLY A 644 -20.43 -29.33 30.94
N LEU A 645 -20.21 -29.44 29.62
CA LEU A 645 -20.08 -28.28 28.75
C LEU A 645 -21.46 -27.68 28.40
N LYS A 646 -21.70 -26.42 28.77
CA LYS A 646 -22.95 -25.70 28.45
C LYS A 646 -22.88 -25.09 27.05
N THR A 647 -23.76 -25.45 26.13
CA THR A 647 -23.69 -24.97 24.72
C THR A 647 -24.88 -24.12 24.28
N ASP A 648 -25.88 -23.91 25.13
CA ASP A 648 -27.15 -23.28 24.78
C ASP A 648 -26.97 -21.87 24.21
N GLY A 649 -27.54 -21.62 23.03
CA GLY A 649 -27.49 -20.32 22.35
C GLY A 649 -26.11 -19.93 21.81
N ARG A 650 -25.12 -20.84 21.79
CA ARG A 650 -23.74 -20.56 21.36
C ARG A 650 -23.30 -21.29 20.11
N ILE A 651 -24.17 -22.07 19.47
CA ILE A 651 -23.87 -22.83 18.26
C ILE A 651 -24.77 -22.31 17.14
N LEU A 652 -24.15 -21.89 16.04
CA LEU A 652 -24.81 -21.41 14.83
C LEU A 652 -24.34 -22.24 13.64
N ILE A 653 -25.27 -22.77 12.85
CA ILE A 653 -24.98 -23.56 11.65
C ILE A 653 -25.54 -22.82 10.45
N SER A 654 -24.74 -22.65 9.41
CA SER A 654 -25.20 -22.05 8.17
C SER A 654 -26.34 -22.87 7.56
N ASP A 655 -27.44 -22.18 7.26
CA ASP A 655 -28.53 -22.68 6.42
C ASP A 655 -28.07 -23.23 5.05
N ARG A 656 -26.93 -22.77 4.55
CA ARG A 656 -26.33 -23.19 3.27
C ARG A 656 -25.34 -24.34 3.40
N ALA A 657 -25.05 -24.82 4.61
CA ALA A 657 -24.22 -26.01 4.82
C ALA A 657 -24.90 -27.24 4.22
N HIS A 658 -24.12 -28.12 3.57
CA HIS A 658 -24.65 -29.33 2.94
C HIS A 658 -24.77 -30.47 3.95
N ILE A 659 -25.71 -31.39 3.71
CA ILE A 659 -25.97 -32.52 4.58
C ILE A 659 -25.19 -33.74 4.11
N VAL A 660 -24.51 -34.39 5.06
CA VAL A 660 -24.04 -35.77 4.89
C VAL A 660 -25.16 -36.68 5.37
N PHE A 661 -25.63 -37.57 4.50
CA PHE A 661 -26.60 -38.62 4.82
C PHE A 661 -25.89 -39.95 5.05
N ASP A 662 -26.57 -40.92 5.67
CA ASP A 662 -26.07 -42.29 5.78
C ASP A 662 -25.79 -42.90 4.39
N LEU A 663 -26.58 -42.53 3.38
CA LEU A 663 -26.34 -42.86 1.97
C LEU A 663 -24.92 -42.47 1.51
N HIS A 664 -24.46 -41.27 1.85
CA HIS A 664 -23.13 -40.79 1.43
C HIS A 664 -22.02 -41.62 2.06
N GLN A 665 -22.19 -42.11 3.30
CA GLN A 665 -21.21 -42.99 3.94
C GLN A 665 -21.13 -44.36 3.27
N LEU A 666 -22.28 -44.92 2.88
CA LEU A 666 -22.33 -46.18 2.13
C LEU A 666 -21.70 -46.05 0.75
N VAL A 667 -21.97 -44.95 0.03
CA VAL A 667 -21.36 -44.67 -1.27
C VAL A 667 -19.84 -44.50 -1.15
N ASP A 668 -19.35 -43.83 -0.10
CA ASP A 668 -17.91 -43.68 0.18
C ASP A 668 -17.24 -45.06 0.34
N ALA A 669 -17.86 -45.96 1.11
CA ALA A 669 -17.39 -47.33 1.28
C ALA A 669 -17.43 -48.13 -0.04
N CYS A 670 -18.48 -48.00 -0.85
CA CYS A 670 -18.58 -48.63 -2.17
C CYS A 670 -17.46 -48.15 -3.10
N GLN A 671 -17.23 -46.84 -3.19
CA GLN A 671 -16.22 -46.26 -4.07
C GLN A 671 -14.80 -46.67 -3.66
N GLU A 672 -14.51 -46.77 -2.37
CA GLU A 672 -13.22 -47.27 -1.90
C GLU A 672 -13.03 -48.76 -2.21
N ALA A 673 -14.08 -49.58 -2.05
CA ALA A 673 -14.04 -50.99 -2.42
C ALA A 673 -13.84 -51.20 -3.93
N GLU A 674 -14.53 -50.42 -4.77
CA GLU A 674 -14.41 -50.43 -6.23
C GLU A 674 -13.00 -50.05 -6.71
N ARG A 675 -12.27 -49.22 -5.97
CA ARG A 675 -10.89 -48.83 -6.28
C ARG A 675 -9.83 -49.89 -5.95
N GLY A 676 -10.15 -50.87 -5.11
CA GLY A 676 -9.24 -51.96 -4.73
C GLY A 676 -7.89 -51.44 -4.22
N SER A 677 -6.78 -51.85 -4.87
CA SER A 677 -5.43 -51.44 -4.50
C SER A 677 -5.17 -49.94 -4.66
N ASN A 678 -5.98 -49.23 -5.45
CA ASN A 678 -5.89 -47.78 -5.65
C ASN A 678 -6.79 -46.99 -4.69
N SER A 679 -7.18 -47.60 -3.56
CA SER A 679 -7.94 -46.92 -2.50
C SER A 679 -7.23 -45.65 -2.04
N ILE A 680 -8.00 -44.57 -1.84
CA ILE A 680 -7.48 -43.30 -1.35
C ILE A 680 -7.15 -43.41 0.15
N GLY A 681 -7.91 -44.25 0.86
CA GLY A 681 -7.92 -44.33 2.30
C GLY A 681 -8.82 -43.26 2.90
N THR A 682 -10.05 -43.11 2.38
CA THR A 682 -11.00 -42.14 2.94
C THR A 682 -11.38 -42.50 4.38
N THR A 683 -12.02 -41.57 5.09
CA THR A 683 -12.45 -41.78 6.47
C THR A 683 -13.74 -42.62 6.59
N GLY A 684 -14.36 -42.99 5.47
CA GLY A 684 -15.66 -43.67 5.44
C GLY A 684 -16.80 -42.83 6.03
N LYS A 685 -16.64 -41.50 6.09
CA LYS A 685 -17.61 -40.57 6.67
C LYS A 685 -18.52 -39.90 5.64
N GLY A 686 -18.42 -40.27 4.36
CA GLY A 686 -19.31 -39.74 3.32
C GLY A 686 -18.98 -38.31 2.88
N ILE A 687 -17.79 -37.81 3.21
CA ILE A 687 -17.37 -36.44 2.89
C ILE A 687 -17.24 -36.25 1.38
N GLY A 688 -16.55 -37.17 0.71
CA GLY A 688 -16.34 -37.10 -0.75
C GLY A 688 -17.65 -37.12 -1.51
N PRO A 689 -18.52 -38.12 -1.30
CA PRO A 689 -19.84 -38.17 -1.94
C PRO A 689 -20.71 -36.94 -1.66
N ALA A 690 -20.69 -36.40 -0.44
CA ALA A 690 -21.44 -35.18 -0.12
C ALA A 690 -20.93 -33.94 -0.89
N TYR A 691 -19.60 -33.76 -0.99
CA TYR A 691 -19.03 -32.69 -1.82
C TYR A 691 -19.26 -32.91 -3.32
N ALA A 692 -19.24 -34.16 -3.80
CA ALA A 692 -19.59 -34.48 -5.17
C ALA A 692 -21.06 -34.10 -5.47
N ALA A 693 -22.00 -34.45 -4.57
CA ALA A 693 -23.40 -34.06 -4.68
C ALA A 693 -23.59 -32.54 -4.69
N LYS A 694 -22.82 -31.81 -3.87
CA LYS A 694 -22.77 -30.33 -3.88
C LYS A 694 -22.34 -29.78 -5.23
N VAL A 695 -21.24 -30.25 -5.80
CA VAL A 695 -20.73 -29.78 -7.10
C VAL A 695 -21.67 -30.16 -8.24
N SER A 696 -22.26 -31.35 -8.18
CA SER A 696 -23.29 -31.79 -9.14
C SER A 696 -24.63 -31.06 -8.99
N ARG A 697 -24.82 -30.25 -7.94
CA ARG A 697 -26.04 -29.50 -7.61
C ARG A 697 -27.25 -30.39 -7.33
N ILE A 698 -27.00 -31.61 -6.84
CA ILE A 698 -28.03 -32.57 -6.41
C ILE A 698 -28.07 -32.75 -4.88
N GLY A 699 -27.05 -32.25 -4.18
CA GLY A 699 -26.96 -32.33 -2.73
C GLY A 699 -27.97 -31.43 -2.03
N LEU A 700 -28.45 -31.86 -0.86
CA LEU A 700 -29.36 -31.09 -0.01
C LEU A 700 -28.58 -30.29 1.05
N ARG A 701 -29.12 -29.13 1.40
CA ARG A 701 -28.59 -28.19 2.40
C ARG A 701 -29.52 -28.11 3.62
N LEU A 702 -29.05 -27.53 4.71
CA LEU A 702 -29.85 -27.38 5.93
C LEU A 702 -31.11 -26.54 5.75
N CYS A 703 -31.11 -25.54 4.86
CA CYS A 703 -32.32 -24.79 4.54
C CYS A 703 -33.43 -25.68 3.97
N ASP A 704 -33.06 -26.72 3.20
CA ASP A 704 -34.03 -27.58 2.53
C ASP A 704 -34.78 -28.46 3.54
N VAL A 705 -34.19 -28.77 4.70
CA VAL A 705 -34.78 -29.66 5.74
C VAL A 705 -36.14 -29.17 6.25
N PHE A 706 -36.36 -27.85 6.24
CA PHE A 706 -37.56 -27.22 6.78
C PHE A 706 -38.73 -27.15 5.79
N ASP A 707 -38.49 -27.42 4.50
CA ASP A 707 -39.55 -27.69 3.51
C ASP A 707 -39.70 -29.21 3.37
N GLU A 708 -40.67 -29.78 4.10
CA GLU A 708 -40.82 -31.22 4.21
C GLU A 708 -41.06 -31.91 2.86
N GLU A 709 -41.91 -31.36 2.01
CA GLU A 709 -42.28 -31.96 0.73
C GLU A 709 -41.11 -31.90 -0.25
N GLU A 710 -40.47 -30.74 -0.40
CA GLU A 710 -39.35 -30.56 -1.32
C GLU A 710 -38.12 -31.36 -0.88
N PHE A 711 -37.85 -31.43 0.43
CA PHE A 711 -36.75 -32.23 0.99
C PHE A 711 -36.91 -33.71 0.67
N GLU A 712 -38.09 -34.28 0.94
CA GLU A 712 -38.36 -35.69 0.71
C GLU A 712 -38.26 -36.06 -0.77
N GLU A 713 -38.80 -35.21 -1.66
CA GLU A 713 -38.71 -35.41 -3.10
C GLU A 713 -37.24 -35.42 -3.58
N LYS A 714 -36.46 -34.42 -3.18
CA LYS A 714 -35.04 -34.29 -3.56
C LYS A 714 -34.20 -35.46 -3.02
N LEU A 715 -34.42 -35.87 -1.77
CA LEU A 715 -33.69 -36.98 -1.15
C LEU A 715 -33.99 -38.31 -1.87
N ARG A 716 -35.25 -38.57 -2.25
CA ARG A 716 -35.62 -39.74 -3.07
C ARG A 716 -34.93 -39.73 -4.42
N LYS A 717 -34.93 -38.60 -5.13
CA LYS A 717 -34.26 -38.47 -6.44
C LYS A 717 -32.77 -38.75 -6.33
N MET A 718 -32.10 -38.20 -5.32
CA MET A 718 -30.67 -38.44 -5.08
C MET A 718 -30.39 -39.91 -4.74
N ALA A 719 -31.18 -40.52 -3.86
CA ALA A 719 -31.05 -41.93 -3.51
C ALA A 719 -31.20 -42.86 -4.72
N MET A 720 -32.22 -42.63 -5.55
CA MET A 720 -32.42 -43.38 -6.81
C MET A 720 -31.22 -43.24 -7.75
N GLY A 721 -30.65 -42.03 -7.90
CA GLY A 721 -29.47 -41.80 -8.73
C GLY A 721 -28.25 -42.63 -8.29
N TYR A 722 -27.96 -42.66 -6.98
CA TYR A 722 -26.86 -43.45 -6.44
C TYR A 722 -27.11 -44.96 -6.53
N GLN A 723 -28.34 -45.43 -6.28
CA GLN A 723 -28.70 -46.84 -6.42
C GLN A 723 -28.60 -47.34 -7.86
N ASN A 724 -28.93 -46.49 -8.85
CA ASN A 724 -28.76 -46.80 -10.26
C ASN A 724 -27.27 -46.88 -10.68
N THR A 725 -26.41 -46.12 -10.00
CA THR A 725 -24.98 -46.05 -10.31
C THR A 725 -24.20 -47.18 -9.62
N HIS A 726 -24.57 -47.52 -8.39
CA HIS A 726 -23.96 -48.57 -7.58
C HIS A 726 -24.98 -49.68 -7.30
N SER A 727 -25.05 -50.67 -8.19
CA SER A 727 -26.06 -51.75 -8.18
C SER A 727 -26.09 -52.60 -6.89
N HIS A 728 -25.01 -52.59 -6.11
CA HIS A 728 -24.89 -53.30 -4.83
C HIS A 728 -25.26 -52.44 -3.60
N LEU A 729 -25.59 -51.15 -3.79
CA LEU A 729 -25.91 -50.22 -2.71
C LEU A 729 -27.32 -50.49 -2.16
N LYS A 730 -27.38 -51.10 -0.98
CA LYS A 730 -28.64 -51.27 -0.22
C LYS A 730 -28.84 -50.07 0.71
N TYR A 731 -29.89 -49.29 0.45
CA TYR A 731 -30.23 -48.12 1.24
C TYR A 731 -31.75 -47.93 1.26
N ASP A 732 -32.32 -47.78 2.45
CA ASP A 732 -33.73 -47.41 2.61
C ASP A 732 -33.86 -45.90 2.82
N VAL A 733 -34.41 -45.23 1.81
CA VAL A 733 -34.64 -43.78 1.87
C VAL A 733 -35.74 -43.39 2.85
N GLN A 734 -36.71 -44.28 3.12
CA GLN A 734 -37.80 -44.01 4.05
C GLN A 734 -37.30 -43.91 5.49
N ASP A 735 -36.36 -44.78 5.85
CA ASP A 735 -35.73 -44.76 7.18
C ASP A 735 -35.00 -43.44 7.44
N GLU A 736 -34.29 -42.92 6.45
CA GLU A 736 -33.61 -41.63 6.57
C GLU A 736 -34.61 -40.47 6.69
N ILE A 737 -35.67 -40.47 5.86
CA ILE A 737 -36.75 -39.48 5.95
C ILE A 737 -37.39 -39.50 7.34
N ALA A 738 -37.66 -40.69 7.89
CA ALA A 738 -38.23 -40.85 9.23
C ALA A 738 -37.33 -40.26 10.32
N LYS A 739 -36.00 -40.42 10.24
CA LYS A 739 -35.06 -39.76 11.16
C LYS A 739 -35.14 -38.23 11.07
N PHE A 740 -35.20 -37.69 9.86
CA PHE A 740 -35.23 -36.24 9.63
C PHE A 740 -36.53 -35.57 10.11
N LYS A 741 -37.66 -36.31 10.16
CA LYS A 741 -38.89 -35.83 10.83
C LYS A 741 -38.62 -35.42 12.28
N GLY A 742 -37.86 -36.23 13.03
CA GLY A 742 -37.46 -35.91 14.41
C GLY A 742 -36.34 -34.87 14.52
N PHE A 743 -35.48 -34.73 13.49
CA PHE A 743 -34.38 -33.76 13.52
C PHE A 743 -34.82 -32.33 13.18
N ARG A 744 -35.90 -32.12 12.41
CA ARG A 744 -36.38 -30.77 12.03
C ARG A 744 -36.54 -29.83 13.23
N GLU A 745 -37.31 -30.26 14.23
CA GLU A 745 -37.56 -29.47 15.45
C GLU A 745 -36.28 -29.26 16.27
N LYS A 746 -35.44 -30.29 16.37
CA LYS A 746 -34.17 -30.23 17.12
C LYS A 746 -33.12 -29.34 16.45
N LEU A 747 -33.11 -29.26 15.11
CA LEU A 747 -32.14 -28.48 14.35
C LEU A 747 -32.51 -27.00 14.27
N ALA A 748 -33.80 -26.67 14.28
CA ALA A 748 -34.29 -25.30 14.10
C ALA A 748 -33.58 -24.24 14.98
N PRO A 749 -33.23 -24.50 16.26
CA PRO A 749 -32.53 -23.50 17.09
C PRO A 749 -31.10 -23.19 16.67
N TYR A 750 -30.46 -24.08 15.90
CA TYR A 750 -29.06 -23.97 15.51
C TYR A 750 -28.88 -23.38 14.10
N VAL A 751 -29.85 -23.58 13.20
CA VAL A 751 -29.72 -23.19 11.80
C VAL A 751 -30.07 -21.73 11.59
N VAL A 752 -29.13 -20.95 11.05
CA VAL A 752 -29.28 -19.51 10.81
C VAL A 752 -28.64 -19.09 9.49
N ASP A 753 -29.04 -17.94 8.95
CA ASP A 753 -28.23 -17.26 7.95
C ASP A 753 -26.98 -16.67 8.62
N THR A 754 -25.83 -17.32 8.42
CA THR A 754 -24.56 -16.92 9.03
C THR A 754 -23.93 -15.70 8.35
N ILE A 755 -24.34 -15.35 7.12
CA ILE A 755 -23.72 -14.26 6.35
C ILE A 755 -23.87 -12.91 7.06
N PRO A 756 -25.08 -12.47 7.49
CA PRO A 756 -25.24 -11.25 8.25
C PRO A 756 -24.48 -11.26 9.57
N SER A 757 -24.41 -12.40 10.25
CA SER A 757 -23.75 -12.55 11.54
C SER A 757 -22.23 -12.33 11.45
N ILE A 758 -21.57 -12.99 10.49
CA ILE A 758 -20.13 -12.83 10.24
C ILE A 758 -19.83 -11.41 9.74
N LYS A 759 -20.64 -10.87 8.83
CA LYS A 759 -20.48 -9.50 8.34
C LYS A 759 -20.59 -8.48 9.48
N LYS A 760 -21.56 -8.64 10.38
CA LYS A 760 -21.73 -7.77 11.55
C LYS A 760 -20.55 -7.90 12.51
N ALA A 761 -20.04 -9.12 12.73
CA ALA A 761 -18.87 -9.36 13.57
C ALA A 761 -17.63 -8.63 13.02
N ILE A 762 -17.35 -8.73 11.72
CA ILE A 762 -16.25 -8.00 11.05
C ILE A 762 -16.45 -6.48 11.18
N GLN A 763 -17.65 -5.98 10.92
CA GLN A 763 -17.97 -4.55 11.04
C GLN A 763 -17.76 -4.00 12.46
N ASN A 764 -18.07 -4.82 13.47
CA ASN A 764 -17.86 -4.50 14.89
C ASN A 764 -16.41 -4.73 15.35
N LYS A 765 -15.55 -5.31 14.51
CA LYS A 765 -14.19 -5.74 14.84
C LYS A 765 -14.16 -6.75 16.00
N ASP A 766 -15.19 -7.56 16.09
CA ASP A 766 -15.22 -8.66 17.04
C ASP A 766 -14.09 -9.65 16.69
N PRO A 767 -13.31 -10.17 17.66
CA PRO A 767 -12.25 -11.12 17.35
C PRO A 767 -12.84 -12.45 16.86
N ILE A 768 -12.54 -12.80 15.61
CA ILE A 768 -12.99 -14.02 14.93
C ILE A 768 -11.79 -14.95 14.78
N LEU A 769 -11.91 -16.17 15.30
CA LEU A 769 -10.94 -17.24 15.11
C LEU A 769 -11.51 -18.26 14.12
N VAL A 770 -10.77 -18.57 13.06
CA VAL A 770 -11.14 -19.62 12.12
C VAL A 770 -10.26 -20.84 12.35
N GLU A 771 -10.91 -21.96 12.68
CA GLU A 771 -10.30 -23.27 12.85
C GLU A 771 -10.28 -23.98 11.48
N GLY A 772 -9.09 -24.17 10.90
CA GLY A 772 -8.92 -24.96 9.69
C GLY A 772 -9.05 -26.46 9.95
N ALA A 773 -9.87 -27.15 9.15
CA ALA A 773 -9.93 -28.61 9.15
C ALA A 773 -8.86 -29.21 8.22
N ASN A 774 -8.39 -30.42 8.54
CA ASN A 774 -7.33 -31.10 7.78
C ASN A 774 -6.07 -30.23 7.64
N ALA A 775 -5.43 -30.19 6.48
CA ALA A 775 -4.23 -29.41 6.22
C ALA A 775 -4.01 -29.26 4.71
N LEU A 776 -3.11 -28.36 4.30
CA LEU A 776 -2.96 -28.00 2.90
C LEU A 776 -2.57 -29.16 2.00
N MET A 777 -1.73 -30.10 2.45
CA MET A 777 -1.35 -31.22 1.57
C MET A 777 -2.48 -32.24 1.34
N LEU A 778 -3.61 -32.04 2.03
CA LEU A 778 -4.88 -32.71 1.79
C LEU A 778 -5.91 -31.80 1.07
N ASP A 779 -5.54 -30.59 0.64
CA ASP A 779 -6.40 -29.73 -0.17
C ASP A 779 -6.74 -30.38 -1.52
N ILE A 780 -7.99 -30.24 -1.95
CA ILE A 780 -8.47 -30.86 -3.20
C ILE A 780 -7.72 -30.37 -4.45
N ASP A 781 -7.28 -29.10 -4.46
CA ASP A 781 -6.61 -28.48 -5.61
C ASP A 781 -5.09 -28.48 -5.43
N CYS A 782 -4.61 -28.20 -4.21
CA CYS A 782 -3.20 -27.93 -3.94
C CYS A 782 -2.45 -29.02 -3.18
N GLY A 783 -3.15 -30.08 -2.77
CA GLY A 783 -2.56 -31.20 -2.05
C GLY A 783 -2.00 -32.30 -2.95
N THR A 784 -1.70 -33.46 -2.37
CA THR A 784 -1.20 -34.63 -3.14
C THR A 784 -2.31 -35.39 -3.86
N TYR A 785 -3.00 -34.74 -4.80
CA TYR A 785 -4.10 -35.34 -5.56
C TYR A 785 -3.66 -36.65 -6.26
N PRO A 786 -4.47 -37.74 -6.22
CA PRO A 786 -5.84 -37.83 -5.70
C PRO A 786 -5.94 -38.11 -4.19
N PHE A 787 -4.82 -38.22 -3.47
CA PHE A 787 -4.79 -38.60 -2.06
C PHE A 787 -5.03 -37.41 -1.13
N VAL A 788 -6.21 -36.79 -1.26
CA VAL A 788 -6.61 -35.53 -0.63
C VAL A 788 -8.04 -35.63 -0.10
N THR A 789 -8.47 -34.65 0.71
CA THR A 789 -9.89 -34.50 1.03
C THR A 789 -10.62 -33.78 -0.11
N SER A 790 -11.95 -33.74 -0.06
CA SER A 790 -12.80 -33.13 -1.09
C SER A 790 -13.15 -31.66 -0.81
N SER A 791 -12.42 -31.01 0.10
CA SER A 791 -12.59 -29.60 0.45
C SER A 791 -11.31 -28.81 0.19
N ASN A 792 -11.45 -27.50 -0.04
CA ASN A 792 -10.33 -26.58 0.03
C ASN A 792 -9.98 -26.34 1.50
N THR A 793 -8.83 -26.84 1.92
CA THR A 793 -8.35 -26.77 3.31
C THR A 793 -7.52 -25.53 3.57
N GLY A 794 -7.03 -24.87 2.52
CA GLY A 794 -6.28 -23.62 2.59
C GLY A 794 -7.14 -22.36 2.81
N ILE A 795 -6.50 -21.20 2.70
CA ILE A 795 -7.12 -19.88 2.94
C ILE A 795 -8.29 -19.59 1.99
N GLY A 796 -8.25 -20.11 0.76
CA GLY A 796 -9.36 -20.01 -0.20
C GLY A 796 -10.65 -20.66 0.30
N GLY A 797 -10.53 -21.78 1.02
CA GLY A 797 -11.66 -22.46 1.66
C GLY A 797 -12.26 -21.66 2.82
N VAL A 798 -11.44 -20.88 3.53
CA VAL A 798 -11.90 -19.99 4.60
C VAL A 798 -12.76 -18.86 4.05
N ILE A 799 -12.28 -18.21 2.98
CA ILE A 799 -12.96 -17.09 2.32
C ILE A 799 -14.32 -17.55 1.79
N THR A 800 -14.33 -18.63 1.01
CA THR A 800 -15.55 -19.16 0.39
C THR A 800 -16.51 -19.80 1.40
N GLY A 801 -15.97 -20.46 2.43
CA GLY A 801 -16.76 -21.18 3.42
C GLY A 801 -17.46 -20.29 4.46
N LEU A 802 -16.90 -19.11 4.75
CA LEU A 802 -17.44 -18.16 5.73
C LEU A 802 -17.92 -16.84 5.12
N ASN A 803 -17.70 -16.61 3.81
CA ASN A 803 -17.99 -15.34 3.15
C ASN A 803 -17.26 -14.14 3.79
N VAL A 804 -16.05 -14.38 4.31
CA VAL A 804 -15.17 -13.32 4.85
C VAL A 804 -14.43 -12.63 3.72
N ASP A 805 -14.22 -11.33 3.80
CA ASP A 805 -13.42 -10.61 2.81
C ASP A 805 -11.92 -10.79 3.08
N LEU A 806 -11.12 -10.86 2.01
CA LEU A 806 -9.65 -11.00 2.06
C LEU A 806 -8.97 -9.96 2.97
N TRP A 807 -9.57 -8.79 3.11
CA TRP A 807 -8.99 -7.66 3.83
C TRP A 807 -9.32 -7.65 5.33
N SER A 808 -10.24 -8.51 5.76
CA SER A 808 -10.58 -8.73 7.18
C SER A 808 -9.59 -9.65 7.89
N LEU A 809 -8.76 -10.38 7.13
CA LEU A 809 -7.74 -11.29 7.63
C LEU A 809 -6.66 -10.52 8.37
N LYS A 810 -6.54 -10.77 9.69
CA LYS A 810 -5.55 -10.17 10.58
C LYS A 810 -4.25 -10.95 10.59
N GLU A 811 -4.35 -12.27 10.75
CA GLU A 811 -3.21 -13.17 10.93
C GLU A 811 -3.58 -14.54 10.36
N VAL A 812 -2.68 -15.15 9.57
CA VAL A 812 -2.83 -16.51 9.04
C VAL A 812 -1.68 -17.33 9.58
N ILE A 813 -1.99 -18.29 10.44
CA ILE A 813 -1.00 -19.05 11.20
C ILE A 813 -0.89 -20.45 10.61
N GLY A 814 0.30 -20.78 10.10
CA GLY A 814 0.64 -22.12 9.64
C GLY A 814 1.10 -22.99 10.80
N VAL A 815 0.39 -24.08 11.09
CA VAL A 815 0.80 -25.04 12.11
C VAL A 815 1.64 -26.12 11.47
N VAL A 816 2.91 -26.14 11.84
CA VAL A 816 3.95 -27.03 11.33
C VAL A 816 4.36 -27.96 12.47
N LYS A 817 4.36 -29.27 12.25
CA LYS A 817 4.97 -30.19 13.20
C LYS A 817 6.46 -30.29 12.96
N ALA A 818 7.28 -30.45 14.01
CA ALA A 818 8.73 -30.57 13.92
C ALA A 818 9.22 -31.80 13.11
N TYR A 819 8.31 -32.67 12.71
CA TYR A 819 8.52 -33.79 11.79
C TYR A 819 7.22 -33.99 10.99
N THR A 820 7.25 -34.82 9.95
CA THR A 820 6.10 -34.97 9.07
C THR A 820 5.34 -36.27 9.36
N THR A 821 4.02 -36.23 9.28
CA THR A 821 3.19 -37.45 9.33
C THR A 821 2.12 -37.43 8.27
N ARG A 822 1.64 -38.62 7.91
CA ARG A 822 0.53 -38.80 6.98
C ARG A 822 -0.39 -39.94 7.39
N VAL A 823 -1.69 -39.77 7.19
CA VAL A 823 -2.70 -40.82 7.26
C VAL A 823 -3.21 -41.11 5.85
N GLY A 824 -3.38 -42.40 5.53
CA GLY A 824 -3.86 -42.84 4.22
C GLY A 824 -2.73 -43.14 3.22
N SER A 825 -3.15 -43.53 2.02
CA SER A 825 -2.27 -43.91 0.91
C SER A 825 -1.60 -42.69 0.26
N GLY A 826 -0.62 -42.93 -0.61
CA GLY A 826 0.00 -41.92 -1.47
C GLY A 826 1.44 -41.53 -1.11
N PRO A 827 2.10 -40.68 -1.92
CA PRO A 827 3.56 -40.48 -1.85
C PRO A 827 3.99 -39.66 -0.63
N PHE A 828 5.03 -40.08 0.09
CA PHE A 828 5.55 -39.37 1.26
C PHE A 828 7.08 -39.28 1.17
N PRO A 829 7.63 -38.21 0.56
CA PRO A 829 9.05 -38.15 0.19
C PRO A 829 10.03 -38.36 1.36
N THR A 830 9.70 -37.84 2.54
CA THR A 830 10.53 -37.90 3.74
C THR A 830 10.20 -39.05 4.69
N GLU A 831 9.34 -39.98 4.27
CA GLU A 831 8.94 -41.13 5.07
C GLU A 831 10.15 -41.97 5.52
N GLN A 832 10.13 -42.41 6.78
CA GLN A 832 11.16 -43.27 7.34
C GLN A 832 10.57 -44.66 7.59
N LEU A 833 10.93 -45.62 6.73
CA LEU A 833 10.56 -47.04 6.86
C LEU A 833 11.63 -47.82 7.65
N ASN A 834 12.12 -47.22 8.73
CA ASN A 834 13.21 -47.73 9.56
C ASN A 834 12.96 -47.36 11.04
N GLU A 835 13.93 -47.66 11.92
CA GLU A 835 13.85 -47.42 13.36
C GLU A 835 13.56 -45.95 13.73
N ILE A 836 13.99 -44.99 12.91
CA ILE A 836 13.68 -43.56 13.13
C ILE A 836 12.18 -43.30 12.99
N GLY A 837 11.54 -43.86 11.96
CA GLY A 837 10.10 -43.72 11.75
C GLY A 837 9.29 -44.36 12.88
N GLU A 838 9.72 -45.51 13.37
CA GLU A 838 9.10 -46.19 14.52
C GLU A 838 9.29 -45.40 15.82
N LYS A 839 10.46 -44.78 16.01
CA LYS A 839 10.73 -43.89 17.15
C LYS A 839 9.85 -42.63 17.11
N LEU A 840 9.76 -41.96 15.96
CA LEU A 840 8.86 -40.81 15.76
C LEU A 840 7.40 -41.18 16.02
N GLN A 841 6.95 -42.36 15.54
CA GLN A 841 5.59 -42.84 15.73
C GLN A 841 5.28 -43.14 17.20
N SER A 842 6.19 -43.81 17.90
CA SER A 842 6.01 -44.23 19.30
C SER A 842 6.06 -43.05 20.27
N VAL A 843 7.10 -42.23 20.21
CA VAL A 843 7.29 -41.06 21.09
C VAL A 843 6.24 -39.98 20.80
N GLY A 844 5.92 -39.76 19.53
CA GLY A 844 4.90 -38.79 19.09
C GLY A 844 3.45 -39.23 19.31
N HIS A 845 3.22 -40.46 19.80
CA HIS A 845 1.91 -41.10 19.90
C HIS A 845 1.08 -40.97 18.61
N GLU A 846 1.69 -41.29 17.47
CA GLU A 846 1.11 -41.06 16.15
C GLU A 846 0.15 -42.18 15.72
N PHE A 847 -0.98 -42.23 16.43
CA PHE A 847 -2.11 -43.12 16.21
C PHE A 847 -3.40 -42.30 16.07
N GLY A 848 -4.27 -42.69 15.14
CA GLY A 848 -5.57 -42.02 14.95
C GLY A 848 -6.47 -42.18 16.17
N VAL A 849 -7.02 -41.08 16.69
CA VAL A 849 -7.85 -41.07 17.91
C VAL A 849 -9.17 -41.81 17.69
N THR A 850 -9.78 -41.66 16.52
CA THR A 850 -11.08 -42.29 16.19
C THR A 850 -10.92 -43.69 15.61
N THR A 851 -9.89 -43.94 14.79
CA THR A 851 -9.73 -45.18 14.01
C THR A 851 -8.68 -46.13 14.58
N GLY A 852 -7.81 -45.67 15.49
CA GLY A 852 -6.66 -46.43 15.98
C GLY A 852 -5.56 -46.66 14.93
N ARG A 853 -5.70 -46.12 13.71
CA ARG A 853 -4.77 -46.39 12.59
C ARG A 853 -3.41 -45.75 12.86
N ARG A 854 -2.34 -46.52 12.67
CA ARG A 854 -0.95 -46.02 12.70
C ARG A 854 -0.73 -44.96 11.63
N ARG A 855 -0.10 -43.84 11.99
CA ARG A 855 0.29 -42.80 11.03
C ARG A 855 1.69 -43.07 10.48
N ARG A 856 1.89 -42.82 9.19
CA ARG A 856 3.22 -42.86 8.57
C ARG A 856 4.03 -41.67 9.08
N CYS A 857 5.30 -41.88 9.41
CA CYS A 857 6.15 -40.86 10.02
C CYS A 857 7.44 -40.66 9.20
N GLY A 858 7.90 -39.42 9.14
CA GLY A 858 9.06 -39.02 8.37
C GLY A 858 9.70 -37.75 8.91
N TRP A 859 10.86 -37.41 8.36
CA TRP A 859 11.57 -36.18 8.70
C TRP A 859 10.76 -34.92 8.34
N LEU A 860 11.15 -33.77 8.90
CA LEU A 860 10.56 -32.50 8.49
C LEU A 860 10.88 -32.25 7.01
N ASP A 861 9.87 -31.81 6.27
CA ASP A 861 9.98 -31.50 4.85
C ASP A 861 9.71 -30.01 4.61
N LEU A 862 10.75 -29.23 4.37
CA LEU A 862 10.62 -27.79 4.18
C LEU A 862 10.18 -27.41 2.76
N VAL A 863 10.32 -28.31 1.77
CA VAL A 863 9.74 -28.09 0.44
C VAL A 863 8.21 -28.07 0.56
N VAL A 864 7.64 -28.97 1.36
CA VAL A 864 6.21 -29.01 1.68
C VAL A 864 5.77 -27.76 2.44
N VAL A 865 6.50 -27.37 3.49
CA VAL A 865 6.15 -26.17 4.28
C VAL A 865 6.23 -24.91 3.43
N LYS A 866 7.21 -24.81 2.53
CA LYS A 866 7.36 -23.68 1.60
C LYS A 866 6.24 -23.62 0.57
N HIS A 867 5.92 -24.74 -0.09
CA HIS A 867 4.73 -24.86 -0.94
C HIS A 867 3.48 -24.43 -0.19
N SER A 868 3.39 -24.79 1.09
CA SER A 868 2.27 -24.42 1.93
C SER A 868 2.18 -22.94 2.25
N LEU A 869 3.32 -22.30 2.51
CA LEU A 869 3.42 -20.86 2.64
C LEU A 869 2.98 -20.13 1.37
N ASP A 870 3.43 -20.60 0.20
CA ASP A 870 3.19 -19.89 -1.06
C ASP A 870 1.70 -19.83 -1.44
N ILE A 871 0.91 -20.81 -0.98
CA ILE A 871 -0.54 -20.88 -1.19
C ILE A 871 -1.34 -20.15 -0.09
N ASN A 872 -0.96 -20.35 1.19
CA ASN A 872 -1.74 -19.84 2.32
C ASN A 872 -1.27 -18.48 2.84
N HIS A 873 -0.09 -18.00 2.41
CA HIS A 873 0.50 -16.73 2.80
C HIS A 873 0.59 -16.54 4.33
N TYR A 874 1.17 -17.52 5.02
CA TYR A 874 1.34 -17.48 6.47
C TYR A 874 2.04 -16.20 6.94
N THR A 875 1.44 -15.54 7.93
CA THR A 875 2.02 -14.38 8.61
C THR A 875 2.86 -14.78 9.82
N ALA A 876 2.62 -15.99 10.35
CA ALA A 876 3.36 -16.58 11.45
C ALA A 876 3.26 -18.11 11.39
N MET A 877 4.22 -18.79 12.01
CA MET A 877 4.18 -20.24 12.19
C MET A 877 4.01 -20.65 13.67
N ASN A 878 3.38 -21.79 13.88
CA ASN A 878 3.37 -22.50 15.15
C ASN A 878 4.06 -23.85 14.94
N LEU A 879 5.25 -24.00 15.52
CA LEU A 879 6.02 -25.24 15.46
C LEU A 879 5.59 -26.15 16.61
N THR A 880 5.05 -27.32 16.33
CA THR A 880 4.55 -28.24 17.37
C THR A 880 5.42 -29.47 17.52
N LYS A 881 5.31 -30.10 18.70
CA LYS A 881 5.96 -31.38 19.03
C LYS A 881 7.48 -31.35 18.88
N LEU A 882 8.11 -30.23 19.26
CA LEU A 882 9.58 -30.11 19.25
C LEU A 882 10.21 -31.12 20.22
N ASP A 883 9.54 -31.40 21.35
CA ASP A 883 9.94 -32.35 22.39
C ASP A 883 10.14 -33.78 21.90
N ILE A 884 9.49 -34.16 20.80
CA ILE A 884 9.61 -35.50 20.22
C ILE A 884 11.02 -35.73 19.63
N LEU A 885 11.74 -34.65 19.34
CA LEU A 885 13.10 -34.71 18.80
C LEU A 885 14.20 -34.69 19.88
N ASP A 886 13.83 -34.60 21.17
CA ASP A 886 14.78 -34.43 22.30
C ASP A 886 15.90 -35.47 22.33
N ASP A 887 15.59 -36.73 22.04
CA ASP A 887 16.51 -37.87 22.21
C ASP A 887 17.24 -38.28 20.93
N PHE A 888 17.19 -37.49 19.87
CA PHE A 888 17.89 -37.77 18.60
C PHE A 888 19.35 -37.30 18.65
N ASP A 889 20.27 -38.07 18.06
CA ASP A 889 21.68 -37.69 17.90
C ASP A 889 21.84 -36.69 16.75
N GLU A 890 21.17 -36.98 15.63
CA GLU A 890 21.10 -36.15 14.45
C GLU A 890 19.66 -36.07 13.95
N ILE A 891 19.28 -34.92 13.41
CA ILE A 891 17.97 -34.64 12.86
C ILE A 891 18.16 -34.27 11.39
N LYS A 892 17.45 -34.94 10.49
CA LYS A 892 17.46 -34.60 9.07
C LYS A 892 16.24 -33.77 8.69
N VAL A 893 16.42 -32.85 7.75
CA VAL A 893 15.37 -31.97 7.23
C VAL A 893 15.45 -31.95 5.71
N GLY A 894 14.36 -32.30 5.02
CA GLY A 894 14.29 -32.25 3.56
C GLY A 894 14.24 -30.81 3.06
N ILE A 895 15.19 -30.42 2.22
CA ILE A 895 15.38 -29.03 1.77
C ILE A 895 15.19 -28.83 0.26
N SER A 896 15.39 -29.86 -0.54
CA SER A 896 15.13 -29.80 -1.99
C SER A 896 14.81 -31.18 -2.53
N TYR A 897 14.19 -31.19 -3.71
CA TYR A 897 13.82 -32.40 -4.42
C TYR A 897 14.55 -32.47 -5.76
N SER A 898 15.03 -33.66 -6.11
CA SER A 898 15.48 -33.97 -7.46
C SER A 898 14.67 -35.13 -8.05
N TYR A 899 14.43 -35.09 -9.35
CA TYR A 899 13.79 -36.17 -10.10
C TYR A 899 14.57 -36.42 -11.39
N ASN A 900 15.00 -37.67 -11.61
CA ASN A 900 15.87 -38.05 -12.73
C ASN A 900 17.14 -37.18 -12.84
N GLY A 901 17.79 -36.89 -11.71
CA GLY A 901 19.00 -36.07 -11.65
C GLY A 901 18.81 -34.56 -11.88
N LYS A 902 17.57 -34.08 -12.03
CA LYS A 902 17.26 -32.64 -12.14
C LYS A 902 16.58 -32.13 -10.88
N GLU A 903 17.10 -31.04 -10.33
CA GLU A 903 16.49 -30.34 -9.20
C GLU A 903 15.15 -29.70 -9.60
N LEU A 904 14.16 -29.81 -8.72
CA LEU A 904 12.82 -29.24 -8.88
C LEU A 904 12.74 -27.91 -8.12
N GLU A 905 12.09 -26.92 -8.73
CA GLU A 905 11.90 -25.59 -8.13
C GLU A 905 10.93 -25.59 -6.95
N GLY A 906 10.02 -26.57 -6.90
CA GLY A 906 9.00 -26.66 -5.84
C GLY A 906 8.31 -28.02 -5.83
N PHE A 907 7.15 -28.07 -5.17
CA PHE A 907 6.40 -29.30 -4.98
C PHE A 907 5.69 -29.74 -6.29
N PRO A 908 5.96 -30.94 -6.84
CA PRO A 908 5.36 -31.37 -8.10
C PRO A 908 3.92 -31.86 -7.91
N ALA A 909 3.05 -31.53 -8.88
CA ALA A 909 1.64 -31.90 -8.84
C ALA A 909 1.37 -33.39 -9.15
N ARG A 910 2.24 -34.05 -9.91
CA ARG A 910 2.00 -35.40 -10.42
C ARG A 910 2.46 -36.45 -9.41
N ALA A 911 1.54 -37.29 -8.91
CA ALA A 911 1.83 -38.33 -7.91
C ALA A 911 3.00 -39.25 -8.31
N THR A 912 3.08 -39.65 -9.58
CA THR A 912 4.19 -40.51 -10.08
C THR A 912 5.55 -39.82 -10.08
N VAL A 913 5.61 -38.49 -10.14
CA VAL A 913 6.86 -37.75 -9.91
C VAL A 913 7.21 -37.81 -8.44
N LEU A 914 6.24 -37.50 -7.56
CA LEU A 914 6.43 -37.53 -6.11
C LEU A 914 6.96 -38.88 -5.58
N GLU A 915 6.53 -40.00 -6.17
CA GLU A 915 7.01 -41.34 -5.80
C GLU A 915 8.48 -41.58 -6.17
N GLY A 916 8.97 -40.94 -7.22
CA GLY A 916 10.35 -41.09 -7.71
C GLY A 916 11.27 -39.95 -7.32
N ILE A 917 10.88 -39.09 -6.38
CA ILE A 917 11.72 -37.98 -5.92
C ILE A 917 12.84 -38.50 -5.02
N GLU A 918 14.04 -37.99 -5.27
CA GLU A 918 15.17 -38.05 -4.38
C GLU A 918 15.19 -36.79 -3.51
N VAL A 919 15.11 -36.96 -2.19
CA VAL A 919 15.12 -35.85 -1.23
C VAL A 919 16.56 -35.53 -0.82
N GLN A 920 16.95 -34.26 -0.94
CA GLN A 920 18.18 -33.76 -0.34
C GLN A 920 17.91 -33.31 1.09
N TYR A 921 18.76 -33.73 2.02
CA TYR A 921 18.62 -33.45 3.44
C TYR A 921 19.73 -32.53 3.95
N ALA A 922 19.33 -31.55 4.76
CA ALA A 922 20.24 -30.93 5.72
C ALA A 922 20.28 -31.79 6.99
N THR A 923 21.47 -32.06 7.51
CA THR A 923 21.65 -32.76 8.79
C THR A 923 22.01 -31.75 9.86
N MET A 924 21.27 -31.79 10.97
CA MET A 924 21.48 -30.93 12.14
C MET A 924 21.77 -31.78 13.37
N PRO A 925 22.62 -31.31 14.30
CA PRO A 925 22.84 -32.02 15.56
C PRO A 925 21.59 -31.97 16.43
N GLY A 926 21.22 -33.09 17.04
CA GLY A 926 20.20 -33.13 18.08
C GLY A 926 20.70 -32.55 19.40
N TRP A 927 19.79 -32.27 20.34
CA TRP A 927 20.12 -31.60 21.60
C TRP A 927 20.21 -32.52 22.83
N LYS A 928 19.75 -33.78 22.75
CA LYS A 928 19.86 -34.80 23.83
C LYS A 928 19.45 -34.29 25.22
N THR A 929 18.49 -33.38 25.25
CA THR A 929 18.06 -32.66 26.45
C THR A 929 16.56 -32.51 26.43
N LYS A 930 15.90 -32.80 27.55
CA LYS A 930 14.46 -32.66 27.66
C LYS A 930 14.01 -31.21 27.53
N THR A 931 13.13 -30.91 26.58
CA THR A 931 12.55 -29.57 26.35
C THR A 931 11.17 -29.41 26.98
N THR A 932 10.50 -30.51 27.37
CA THR A 932 9.20 -30.45 28.04
C THR A 932 9.27 -29.65 29.33
N GLY A 933 8.33 -28.72 29.50
CA GLY A 933 8.22 -27.85 30.67
C GLY A 933 8.93 -26.50 30.51
N ILE A 934 9.77 -26.32 29.48
CA ILE A 934 10.36 -25.02 29.14
C ILE A 934 9.26 -24.04 28.73
N LYS A 935 9.32 -22.80 29.27
CA LYS A 935 8.31 -21.76 29.02
C LYS A 935 8.84 -20.53 28.26
N LYS A 936 10.15 -20.35 28.18
CA LYS A 936 10.79 -19.22 27.48
C LYS A 936 11.68 -19.73 26.36
N TYR A 937 11.72 -18.99 25.25
CA TYR A 937 12.58 -19.32 24.12
C TYR A 937 14.06 -19.39 24.51
N ASP A 938 14.51 -18.46 25.35
CA ASP A 938 15.91 -18.36 25.79
C ASP A 938 16.39 -19.57 26.61
N ASP A 939 15.47 -20.33 27.19
CA ASP A 939 15.78 -21.53 27.98
C ASP A 939 15.91 -22.78 27.10
N LEU A 940 15.56 -22.72 25.81
CA LEU A 940 15.77 -23.83 24.88
C LEU A 940 17.26 -24.12 24.65
N PRO A 941 17.65 -25.40 24.50
CA PRO A 941 19.00 -25.77 24.09
C PRO A 941 19.42 -25.07 22.79
N THR A 942 20.71 -24.74 22.66
CA THR A 942 21.23 -24.02 21.49
C THR A 942 20.91 -24.72 20.18
N GLN A 943 20.99 -26.05 20.13
CA GLN A 943 20.68 -26.82 18.92
C GLN A 943 19.17 -26.82 18.61
N ALA A 944 18.30 -26.79 19.63
CA ALA A 944 16.86 -26.65 19.44
C ALA A 944 16.49 -25.26 18.90
N LYS A 945 17.15 -24.19 19.39
CA LYS A 945 17.02 -22.84 18.82
C LYS A 945 17.49 -22.78 17.38
N ALA A 946 18.66 -23.38 17.09
CA ALA A 946 19.19 -23.46 15.73
C ALA A 946 18.23 -24.21 14.79
N TYR A 947 17.56 -25.25 15.27
CA TYR A 947 16.53 -25.97 14.50
C TYR A 947 15.34 -25.07 14.16
N VAL A 948 14.85 -24.28 15.14
CA VAL A 948 13.76 -23.30 14.90
C VAL A 948 14.19 -22.22 13.92
N GLU A 949 15.38 -21.64 14.12
CA GLU A 949 15.94 -20.58 13.26
C GLU A 949 16.19 -21.07 11.82
N PHE A 950 16.62 -22.32 11.66
CA PHE A 950 16.79 -22.95 10.34
C PHE A 950 15.46 -23.06 9.58
N ILE A 951 14.38 -23.44 10.27
CA ILE A 951 13.03 -23.47 9.68
C ILE A 951 12.60 -22.06 9.28
N GLU A 952 12.80 -21.06 10.14
CA GLU A 952 12.45 -19.66 9.88
C GLU A 952 13.22 -19.09 8.68
N GLU A 953 14.52 -19.33 8.60
CA GLU A 953 15.39 -18.85 7.53
C GLU A 953 14.98 -19.44 6.18
N PHE A 954 14.75 -20.76 6.13
CA PHE A 954 14.36 -21.43 4.89
C PHE A 954 12.97 -21.01 4.42
N VAL A 955 11.99 -20.99 5.34
CA VAL A 955 10.60 -20.68 4.99
C VAL A 955 10.41 -19.18 4.77
N GLY A 956 11.15 -18.32 5.46
CA GLY A 956 11.05 -16.86 5.38
C GLY A 956 9.93 -16.27 6.25
N VAL A 957 9.40 -17.04 7.21
CA VAL A 957 8.34 -16.63 8.15
C VAL A 957 8.75 -17.00 9.57
N GLY A 958 8.46 -16.12 10.54
CA GLY A 958 8.80 -16.34 11.94
C GLY A 958 7.92 -17.39 12.63
N VAL A 959 8.52 -18.21 13.48
CA VAL A 959 7.85 -19.13 14.40
C VAL A 959 7.48 -18.35 15.67
N LYS A 960 6.20 -18.18 15.93
CA LYS A 960 5.69 -17.40 17.06
C LYS A 960 5.28 -18.28 18.25
N TRP A 961 4.91 -19.52 17.99
CA TRP A 961 4.59 -20.51 19.02
C TRP A 961 5.41 -21.77 18.82
N ILE A 962 5.90 -22.34 19.93
CA ILE A 962 6.68 -23.58 19.93
C ILE A 962 6.07 -24.54 20.96
N GLY A 963 5.50 -25.64 20.51
CA GLY A 963 4.98 -26.70 21.37
C GLY A 963 6.09 -27.65 21.80
N VAL A 964 6.28 -27.77 23.12
CA VAL A 964 7.26 -28.67 23.77
C VAL A 964 6.56 -29.73 24.64
N GLY A 965 5.29 -29.99 24.38
CA GLY A 965 4.51 -30.99 25.08
C GLY A 965 3.01 -30.95 24.73
N PRO A 966 2.24 -31.92 25.23
CA PRO A 966 0.81 -32.06 24.93
C PRO A 966 -0.07 -31.10 25.76
N GLY A 967 0.36 -30.69 26.96
CA GLY A 967 -0.41 -29.82 27.83
C GLY A 967 -0.51 -28.41 27.27
N ARG A 968 -1.66 -27.74 27.46
CA ARG A 968 -1.91 -26.38 26.93
C ARG A 968 -0.78 -25.39 27.25
N ASP A 969 -0.28 -25.41 28.49
CA ASP A 969 0.78 -24.52 28.96
C ASP A 969 2.16 -24.88 28.40
N ASP A 970 2.33 -26.04 27.75
CA ASP A 970 3.60 -26.48 27.15
C ASP A 970 3.79 -25.88 25.75
N THR A 971 3.45 -24.61 25.60
CA THR A 971 3.65 -23.81 24.39
C THR A 971 4.43 -22.57 24.76
N ILE A 972 5.61 -22.42 24.18
CA ILE A 972 6.45 -21.24 24.31
C ILE A 972 5.95 -20.19 23.32
N TYR A 973 5.83 -18.95 23.77
CA TYR A 973 5.58 -17.79 22.92
C TYR A 973 6.91 -17.07 22.62
N LYS A 974 7.27 -16.97 21.34
CA LYS A 974 8.47 -16.26 20.85
C LYS A 974 8.02 -14.88 20.34
N SER A 975 8.52 -13.82 20.99
CA SER A 975 8.09 -12.42 20.81
C SER A 975 8.59 -11.76 19.55
#